data_AF-A0A059EEC5-F1
#
_entry.id   AF-A0A059EEC5-F1
#
_cell.length_a   1.000
_cell.length_b   1.000
_cell.length_c   1.000
_cell.angle_alpha   90.00
_cell.angle_beta   90.00
_cell.angle_gamma   90.00
#
_symmetry.space_group_name_H-M   'P 1'
#
loop_
_entity.id
_entity.type
_entity.pdbx_description
1 polymer ?
#
loop_
_entity_poly.entity_id
_entity_poly.type
_entity_poly.pdbx_seq_one_letter_code
_entity_poly.pdbx_strand_id
1 'polypeptide(L)'
;MELLAHEGELYGELVSFRSAQDFTFVRITSTQHRIRLDLSQGPSQFWLIMLLEGDLVAKTDTTTIEVSEGDVVYGVGDLDVSLDFKRDNRFLMVQIPVSHPALRIRSKPQADISNLVSEAGVGRMLSGLLRSVADTITDVDDDQMRPTEVALPEFISTALMSEASTKELGGAAGVRAALLERIFQTIEMRLSDPELNLHQVAKEHNISPRYLQKLFESVGDSFGHFVKLRRLERCRLDLRSPLHAQRSISDILFQWGFNDSASFSRAFREQYGMSPREYRRMPPGDEFESEVLQRGRPPTAKDQVIEPEEPDEADDYRDADDESAERAAVAPVPVKRGARHHYLPVTPDTIHWGHFSSSLKPVLTVESGDYVTVETLTHHANDDHDRMVKGDQAVEDIYHWTAEGKTVNRRGAGALDSSSSTGRGAGEGFGVHICTGPIEIAGAEPNDIVEIRILELKPRTSANPKYSGQSFGSNAAAYWGFQYNDLLTEPKQREVITIYEVESEMGRSCARAVYNYRWTPQTDPFGVVHELYDYPGLPVDTSTIEKNYDVLRNIEIPVRPHFGVIGLAPPQTKLVDSIPPGNFGGNLDNWRIAPGSSLFLPVGVPGALLSLGDPHASQGDSELCGTAIECSMTALIQPILHRASEKMGHIRDLDYPLLETSDAWVIFGFSHPNYLKELGSSAQSDIYKKSSIDLAMRDAFRKARRFLMTACDLDEDEAISLLSVGVDFGITQVVNGNWGVHAIIRKELFTA
;
A
#
# COMPACT_ATOMS: atom_id res chain seq x y z
N MET A 1 33.81 20.07 -4.13
CA MET A 1 34.07 18.88 -3.29
C MET A 1 35.25 18.14 -3.88
N GLU A 2 36.32 17.99 -3.12
CA GLU A 2 37.48 17.19 -3.51
C GLU A 2 37.43 15.89 -2.71
N LEU A 3 37.37 14.74 -3.41
CA LEU A 3 37.26 13.41 -2.81
C LEU A 3 38.67 12.82 -2.64
N LEU A 4 39.05 12.53 -1.41
CA LEU A 4 40.32 11.87 -1.08
C LEU A 4 40.00 10.42 -0.67
N ALA A 5 40.01 9.50 -1.63
CA ALA A 5 39.76 8.07 -1.41
C ALA A 5 41.03 7.24 -1.68
N HIS A 6 41.23 6.15 -0.95
CA HIS A 6 42.18 5.10 -1.32
C HIS A 6 41.65 4.38 -2.58
N GLU A 7 42.51 4.21 -3.58
CA GLU A 7 42.17 3.65 -4.90
C GLU A 7 41.50 2.27 -4.78
N GLY A 8 40.19 2.19 -5.09
CA GLY A 8 39.50 0.93 -5.40
C GLY A 8 38.05 0.77 -4.95
N GLU A 9 37.58 1.45 -3.91
CA GLU A 9 36.33 1.04 -3.19
C GLU A 9 35.29 2.15 -2.96
N LEU A 10 35.42 3.33 -3.60
CA LEU A 10 34.41 4.40 -3.45
C LEU A 10 33.25 4.22 -4.44
N TYR A 11 32.20 3.54 -4.00
CA TYR A 11 30.92 3.43 -4.72
C TYR A 11 29.85 4.29 -4.05
N GLY A 12 29.02 4.96 -4.85
CA GLY A 12 27.98 5.85 -4.35
C GLY A 12 27.16 6.53 -5.45
N GLU A 13 26.03 7.06 -5.06
CA GLU A 13 25.08 7.79 -5.89
C GLU A 13 25.00 9.24 -5.41
N LEU A 14 25.13 10.19 -6.34
CA LEU A 14 24.94 11.62 -6.08
C LEU A 14 23.74 12.08 -6.87
N VAL A 15 22.71 12.55 -6.17
CA VAL A 15 21.56 13.21 -6.76
C VAL A 15 21.62 14.68 -6.41
N SER A 16 21.60 15.52 -7.44
CA SER A 16 21.56 16.97 -7.27
C SER A 16 20.31 17.53 -7.94
N PHE A 17 19.56 18.33 -7.20
CA PHE A 17 18.48 19.14 -7.73
C PHE A 17 18.74 20.60 -7.40
N ARG A 18 18.69 21.45 -8.42
CA ARG A 18 18.76 22.89 -8.23
C ARG A 18 17.42 23.47 -8.58
N SER A 19 16.83 24.17 -7.63
CA SER A 19 15.49 24.69 -7.79
C SER A 19 15.42 26.03 -8.51
N ALA A 20 14.20 26.42 -8.89
CA ALA A 20 13.89 27.73 -9.45
C ALA A 20 14.26 28.94 -8.55
N GLN A 21 14.43 28.75 -7.24
CA GLN A 21 14.92 29.76 -6.29
C GLN A 21 16.41 29.63 -5.92
N ASP A 22 17.20 28.91 -6.72
CA ASP A 22 18.64 28.69 -6.53
C ASP A 22 19.01 27.88 -5.28
N PHE A 23 18.10 27.06 -4.76
CA PHE A 23 18.43 26.14 -3.68
C PHE A 23 19.08 24.93 -4.30
N THR A 24 20.22 24.53 -3.77
CA THR A 24 20.94 23.35 -4.24
C THR A 24 20.77 22.25 -3.21
N PHE A 25 20.08 21.20 -3.60
CA PHE A 25 19.91 20.01 -2.79
C PHE A 25 20.83 18.94 -3.38
N VAL A 26 21.68 18.36 -2.55
CA VAL A 26 22.62 17.31 -2.96
C VAL A 26 22.49 16.17 -1.97
N ARG A 27 21.87 15.07 -2.42
CA ARG A 27 21.82 13.83 -1.67
C ARG A 27 22.97 12.96 -2.12
N ILE A 28 23.81 12.55 -1.19
CA ILE A 28 24.93 11.66 -1.46
C ILE A 28 24.71 10.38 -0.65
N THR A 29 24.68 9.26 -1.35
CA THR A 29 24.76 7.92 -0.77
C THR A 29 26.11 7.36 -1.17
N SER A 30 26.90 6.86 -0.23
CA SER A 30 28.22 6.35 -0.56
C SER A 30 28.77 5.43 0.52
N THR A 31 29.69 4.58 0.09
CA THR A 31 30.54 3.77 0.97
C THR A 31 31.33 4.63 1.97
N GLN A 32 31.93 4.02 2.99
CA GLN A 32 32.79 4.74 3.94
C GLN A 32 33.86 5.59 3.22
N HIS A 33 33.89 6.89 3.53
CA HIS A 33 34.87 7.81 2.98
C HIS A 33 34.96 9.08 3.82
N ARG A 34 35.92 9.94 3.46
CA ARG A 34 36.07 11.27 4.05
C ARG A 34 35.87 12.34 2.97
N ILE A 35 34.99 13.28 3.24
CA ILE A 35 34.79 14.47 2.40
C ILE A 35 35.45 15.66 3.07
N ARG A 36 36.09 16.51 2.27
CA ARG A 36 36.40 17.88 2.66
C ARG A 36 35.49 18.82 1.87
N LEU A 37 34.72 19.63 2.60
CA LEU A 37 33.89 20.67 2.01
C LEU A 37 34.73 21.93 1.81
N ASP A 38 35.31 22.07 0.62
CA ASP A 38 35.93 23.33 0.21
C ASP A 38 34.87 24.22 -0.48
N LEU A 39 34.42 25.24 0.24
CA LEU A 39 33.47 26.26 -0.22
C LEU A 39 34.13 27.63 -0.47
N SER A 40 35.47 27.69 -0.47
CA SER A 40 36.25 28.93 -0.55
C SER A 40 36.17 29.68 -1.89
N GLN A 41 35.77 28.97 -2.96
CA GLN A 41 35.74 29.50 -4.34
C GLN A 41 34.34 29.97 -4.80
N GLY A 42 33.31 29.93 -3.93
CA GLY A 42 31.91 30.25 -4.26
C GLY A 42 31.34 31.47 -3.51
N PRO A 43 30.17 32.00 -3.94
CA PRO A 43 29.45 33.02 -3.17
C PRO A 43 29.02 32.46 -1.80
N SER A 44 28.99 33.30 -0.76
CA SER A 44 28.68 32.85 0.61
C SER A 44 27.33 32.12 0.69
N GLN A 45 27.36 30.87 1.16
CA GLN A 45 26.19 30.00 1.26
C GLN A 45 25.95 29.57 2.70
N PHE A 46 24.67 29.44 3.05
CA PHE A 46 24.22 28.71 4.21
C PHE A 46 24.07 27.25 3.79
N TRP A 47 24.71 26.35 4.52
CA TRP A 47 24.62 24.93 4.22
C TRP A 47 24.21 24.15 5.47
N LEU A 48 23.48 23.09 5.22
CA LEU A 48 23.07 22.14 6.23
C LEU A 48 23.30 20.73 5.70
N ILE A 49 23.68 19.84 6.59
CA ILE A 49 23.88 18.43 6.34
C ILE A 49 23.01 17.69 7.33
N MET A 50 21.99 17.04 6.79
CA MET A 50 21.25 16.04 7.53
C MET A 50 21.90 14.69 7.29
N LEU A 51 22.34 14.04 8.35
CA LEU A 51 22.70 12.63 8.27
C LEU A 51 21.41 11.81 8.18
N LEU A 52 21.18 11.17 7.05
CA LEU A 52 20.00 10.35 6.84
C LEU A 52 20.22 8.95 7.40
N GLU A 53 21.40 8.39 7.12
CA GLU A 53 21.89 7.07 7.55
C GLU A 53 23.44 7.10 7.67
N GLY A 54 24.00 6.34 8.61
CA GLY A 54 25.44 6.21 8.83
C GLY A 54 25.94 6.90 10.09
N ASP A 55 27.26 6.92 10.28
CA ASP A 55 27.90 7.57 11.43
C ASP A 55 28.83 8.67 10.91
N LEU A 56 28.47 9.92 11.19
CA LEU A 56 29.21 11.08 10.72
C LEU A 56 29.90 11.78 11.88
N VAL A 57 31.20 12.00 11.74
CA VAL A 57 31.93 12.96 12.56
C VAL A 57 32.29 14.17 11.71
N ALA A 58 31.66 15.31 11.98
CA ALA A 58 31.96 16.58 11.34
C ALA A 58 33.03 17.34 12.14
N LYS A 59 34.10 17.77 11.48
CA LYS A 59 35.28 18.39 12.12
C LYS A 59 35.69 19.68 11.43
N THR A 60 35.94 20.71 12.23
CA THR A 60 36.71 21.90 11.89
C THR A 60 37.98 21.95 12.72
N ASP A 61 38.82 22.96 12.53
CA ASP A 61 40.03 23.16 13.36
C ASP A 61 39.71 23.34 14.86
N THR A 62 38.50 23.80 15.18
CA THR A 62 38.08 24.19 16.53
C THR A 62 36.97 23.33 17.12
N THR A 63 36.14 22.68 16.31
CA THR A 63 34.97 21.92 16.78
C THR A 63 34.90 20.54 16.13
N THR A 64 34.49 19.55 16.93
CA THR A 64 34.15 18.19 16.46
C THR A 64 32.76 17.86 16.95
N ILE A 65 31.86 17.50 16.04
CA ILE A 65 30.48 17.10 16.33
C ILE A 65 30.27 15.69 15.81
N GLU A 66 29.86 14.79 16.70
CA GLU A 66 29.27 13.51 16.30
C GLU A 66 27.82 13.77 15.91
N VAL A 67 27.48 13.45 14.67
CA VAL A 67 26.15 13.64 14.09
C VAL A 67 25.52 12.26 14.05
N SER A 68 24.42 12.09 14.77
CA SER A 68 23.62 10.87 14.73
C SER A 68 22.58 10.95 13.61
N GLU A 69 22.00 9.82 13.23
CA GLU A 69 20.99 9.79 12.17
C GLU A 69 19.78 10.66 12.54
N GLY A 70 19.36 11.53 11.61
CA GLY A 70 18.31 12.51 11.85
C GLY A 70 18.79 13.82 12.46
N ASP A 71 20.03 13.90 12.94
CA ASP A 71 20.62 15.17 13.32
C ASP A 71 20.99 15.99 12.08
N VAL A 72 20.89 17.30 12.26
CA VAL A 72 21.20 18.28 11.21
C VAL A 72 22.32 19.15 11.71
N VAL A 73 23.50 19.01 11.10
CA VAL A 73 24.61 19.94 11.32
C VAL A 73 24.54 21.04 10.27
N TYR A 74 24.77 22.29 10.67
CA TYR A 74 24.79 23.41 9.74
C TYR A 74 26.02 24.29 9.94
N GLY A 75 26.34 25.06 8.90
CA GLY A 75 27.39 26.06 8.90
C GLY A 75 27.12 27.16 7.87
N VAL A 76 27.90 28.23 7.94
CA VAL A 76 27.73 29.39 7.05
C VAL A 76 29.08 29.83 6.52
N GLY A 77 29.15 30.13 5.23
CA GLY A 77 30.35 30.66 4.59
C GLY A 77 31.36 29.60 4.16
N ASP A 78 32.62 30.00 4.10
CA ASP A 78 33.77 29.26 3.58
C ASP A 78 34.47 28.38 4.63
N LEU A 79 33.74 27.95 5.66
CA LEU A 79 34.26 27.07 6.70
C LEU A 79 34.79 25.77 6.07
N ASP A 80 36.06 25.46 6.38
CA ASP A 80 36.70 24.22 5.97
C ASP A 80 36.27 23.10 6.92
N VAL A 81 35.36 22.25 6.43
CA VAL A 81 34.76 21.18 7.22
C VAL A 81 35.15 19.84 6.63
N SER A 82 35.70 18.97 7.47
CA SER A 82 35.89 17.56 7.15
C SER A 82 34.73 16.74 7.69
N LEU A 83 34.12 15.96 6.81
CA LEU A 83 33.08 15.00 7.14
C LEU A 83 33.70 13.60 7.06
N ASP A 84 33.81 12.94 8.20
CA ASP A 84 34.40 11.61 8.32
C ASP A 84 33.29 10.59 8.58
N PHE A 85 32.89 9.89 7.53
CA PHE A 85 31.87 8.85 7.61
C PHE A 85 32.51 7.53 7.99
N LYS A 86 32.08 6.94 9.10
CA LYS A 86 32.71 5.72 9.67
C LYS A 86 32.21 4.42 9.08
N ARG A 87 31.11 4.50 8.34
CA ARG A 87 30.50 3.41 7.59
C ARG A 87 29.80 3.99 6.38
N ASP A 88 29.21 3.12 5.57
CA ASP A 88 28.35 3.49 4.46
C ASP A 88 27.27 4.44 4.97
N ASN A 89 27.02 5.48 4.19
CA ASN A 89 26.31 6.65 4.66
C ASN A 89 25.41 7.21 3.57
N ARG A 90 24.36 7.88 4.03
CA ARG A 90 23.48 8.69 3.22
C ARG A 90 23.24 9.99 3.93
N PHE A 91 23.43 11.09 3.25
CA PHE A 91 23.17 12.40 3.81
C PHE A 91 22.60 13.35 2.76
N LEU A 92 21.80 14.30 3.21
CA LEU A 92 21.33 15.41 2.38
C LEU A 92 22.14 16.64 2.77
N MET A 93 22.87 17.18 1.82
CA MET A 93 23.39 18.53 1.88
C MET A 93 22.41 19.48 1.19
N VAL A 94 21.99 20.53 1.88
CA VAL A 94 21.24 21.63 1.27
C VAL A 94 22.07 22.88 1.36
N GLN A 95 22.21 23.58 0.24
CA GLN A 95 22.92 24.84 0.14
C GLN A 95 21.96 25.92 -0.34
N ILE A 96 21.93 27.02 0.40
CA ILE A 96 21.05 28.16 0.16
C ILE A 96 21.92 29.42 0.11
N PRO A 97 21.82 30.27 -0.93
CA PRO A 97 22.53 31.53 -0.95
C PRO A 97 22.17 32.37 0.29
N VAL A 98 23.17 32.88 1.03
CA VAL A 98 22.91 33.69 2.24
C VAL A 98 22.14 34.97 1.89
N SER A 99 22.21 35.42 0.63
CA SER A 99 21.45 36.55 0.10
C SER A 99 19.98 36.24 -0.21
N HIS A 100 19.50 35.00 -0.03
CA HIS A 100 18.13 34.62 -0.36
C HIS A 100 17.11 35.31 0.58
N PRO A 101 16.08 36.03 0.06
CA PRO A 101 15.22 36.90 0.88
C PRO A 101 14.44 36.19 1.99
N ALA A 102 14.13 34.90 1.82
CA ALA A 102 13.39 34.10 2.79
C ALA A 102 14.29 33.52 3.91
N LEU A 103 15.61 33.50 3.73
CA LEU A 103 16.55 32.96 4.71
C LEU A 103 16.92 34.06 5.73
N ARG A 104 16.11 34.15 6.79
CA ARG A 104 16.08 35.29 7.70
C ARG A 104 17.06 35.11 8.87
N ILE A 105 18.34 34.87 8.58
CA ILE A 105 19.38 34.65 9.61
C ILE A 105 19.73 35.99 10.27
N ARG A 106 19.20 36.22 11.48
CA ARG A 106 19.28 37.52 12.17
C ARG A 106 20.47 37.70 13.11
N SER A 107 21.18 36.62 13.42
CA SER A 107 22.38 36.60 14.24
C SER A 107 23.61 36.48 13.33
N LYS A 108 24.74 37.08 13.72
CA LYS A 108 26.01 36.81 13.03
C LYS A 108 26.18 35.28 12.95
N PRO A 109 26.46 34.71 11.77
CA PRO A 109 26.72 33.28 11.68
C PRO A 109 27.80 32.91 12.69
N GLN A 110 27.52 31.88 13.47
CA GLN A 110 28.45 31.33 14.45
C GLN A 110 29.75 30.97 13.71
N ALA A 111 30.92 31.27 14.28
CA ALA A 111 32.20 31.12 13.58
C ALA A 111 32.63 29.65 13.37
N ASP A 112 31.71 28.70 13.56
CA ASP A 112 31.97 27.27 13.54
C ASP A 112 30.67 26.47 13.29
N ILE A 113 30.81 25.17 13.02
CA ILE A 113 29.68 24.25 12.80
C ILE A 113 28.83 24.06 14.06
N SER A 114 27.53 23.83 13.90
CA SER A 114 26.60 23.61 15.03
C SER A 114 25.52 22.58 14.69
N ASN A 115 25.10 21.81 15.69
CA ASN A 115 23.98 20.85 15.57
C ASN A 115 22.66 21.57 15.85
N LEU A 116 21.64 21.28 15.03
CA LEU A 116 20.28 21.76 15.14
C LEU A 116 19.41 20.69 15.82
N VAL A 117 19.03 20.91 17.08
CA VAL A 117 18.29 19.92 17.90
C VAL A 117 16.98 19.47 17.21
N SER A 118 16.89 18.18 16.92
CA SER A 118 15.85 17.53 16.09
C SER A 118 14.70 16.90 16.91
N GLU A 119 14.82 16.80 18.24
CA GLU A 119 13.96 15.92 19.04
C GLU A 119 12.60 16.50 19.45
N ALA A 120 12.37 17.82 19.32
CA ALA A 120 11.10 18.44 19.69
C ALA A 120 10.75 19.70 18.88
N GLY A 121 9.45 19.98 18.76
CA GLY A 121 8.92 21.20 18.14
C GLY A 121 9.24 21.31 16.65
N VAL A 122 9.63 22.51 16.22
CA VAL A 122 9.85 22.85 14.79
C VAL A 122 11.12 22.22 14.24
N GLY A 123 12.13 21.91 15.07
CA GLY A 123 13.32 21.15 14.67
C GLY A 123 12.99 19.75 14.17
N ARG A 124 12.03 19.06 14.82
CA ARG A 124 11.53 17.76 14.36
C ARG A 124 10.76 17.86 13.04
N MET A 125 10.03 18.96 12.84
CA MET A 125 9.32 19.21 11.58
C MET A 125 10.26 19.58 10.44
N LEU A 126 11.29 20.40 10.70
CA LEU A 126 12.36 20.70 9.74
C LEU A 126 13.11 19.43 9.39
N SER A 127 13.41 18.59 10.39
CA SER A 127 14.05 17.30 10.16
C SER A 127 13.15 16.39 9.30
N GLY A 128 11.84 16.38 9.57
CA GLY A 128 10.87 15.66 8.74
C GLY A 128 10.78 16.20 7.31
N LEU A 129 10.83 17.53 7.14
CA LEU A 129 10.79 18.17 5.83
C LEU A 129 12.07 17.92 5.04
N LEU A 130 13.25 18.14 5.62
CA LEU A 130 14.53 17.90 4.96
C LEU A 130 14.72 16.43 4.59
N ARG A 131 14.23 15.51 5.43
CA ARG A 131 14.17 14.08 5.08
C ARG A 131 13.20 13.87 3.92
N SER A 132 11.98 14.40 3.99
CA SER A 132 11.02 14.35 2.88
C SER A 132 11.58 14.93 1.58
N VAL A 133 12.40 16.00 1.64
CA VAL A 133 13.10 16.59 0.50
C VAL A 133 14.15 15.66 -0.05
N ALA A 134 15.02 15.12 0.80
CA ALA A 134 16.02 14.14 0.38
C ALA A 134 15.37 12.96 -0.32
N ASP A 135 14.16 12.63 0.10
CA ASP A 135 13.38 11.52 -0.37
C ASP A 135 12.58 11.88 -1.64
N THR A 136 12.25 13.16 -1.89
CA THR A 136 11.52 13.56 -3.11
C THR A 136 12.43 14.13 -4.20
N ILE A 137 13.69 14.47 -3.91
CA ILE A 137 14.58 15.30 -4.74
C ILE A 137 14.75 14.82 -6.20
N THR A 138 14.60 13.52 -6.47
CA THR A 138 14.69 12.91 -7.80
C THR A 138 13.42 13.07 -8.64
N ASP A 139 12.27 13.21 -7.98
CA ASP A 139 10.93 13.01 -8.57
C ASP A 139 10.06 14.26 -8.47
N VAL A 140 10.64 15.36 -7.99
CA VAL A 140 9.99 16.67 -7.93
C VAL A 140 10.50 17.57 -9.03
N ASP A 141 9.57 18.13 -9.79
CA ASP A 141 9.86 19.26 -10.66
C ASP A 141 9.89 20.59 -9.87
N ASP A 142 10.28 21.66 -10.53
CA ASP A 142 10.35 23.00 -9.94
C ASP A 142 9.00 23.49 -9.35
N ASP A 143 7.85 23.00 -9.82
CA ASP A 143 6.53 23.41 -9.35
C ASP A 143 6.12 22.64 -8.08
N GLN A 144 6.48 21.36 -8.00
CA GLN A 144 6.26 20.48 -6.84
C GLN A 144 7.26 20.75 -5.71
N MET A 145 8.47 21.21 -6.03
CA MET A 145 9.49 21.58 -5.04
C MET A 145 9.28 22.99 -4.48
N ARG A 146 8.55 23.85 -5.21
CA ARG A 146 8.27 25.24 -4.80
C ARG A 146 7.64 25.40 -3.42
N PRO A 147 6.62 24.63 -2.98
CA PRO A 147 6.10 24.70 -1.62
C PRO A 147 7.18 24.44 -0.57
N THR A 148 8.08 23.50 -0.87
CA THR A 148 9.21 23.18 0.01
C THR A 148 10.24 24.30 0.03
N GLU A 149 10.58 24.92 -1.10
CA GLU A 149 11.47 26.08 -1.15
C GLU A 149 10.91 27.29 -0.41
N VAL A 150 9.58 27.44 -0.37
CA VAL A 150 8.91 28.49 0.42
C VAL A 150 8.91 28.13 1.91
N ALA A 151 8.66 26.88 2.26
CA ALA A 151 8.54 26.44 3.66
C ALA A 151 9.91 26.25 4.35
N LEU A 152 10.91 25.75 3.63
CA LEU A 152 12.19 25.33 4.19
C LEU A 152 12.96 26.48 4.87
N PRO A 153 13.08 27.69 4.29
CA PRO A 153 13.70 28.82 4.96
C PRO A 153 12.97 29.25 6.23
N GLU A 154 11.65 29.11 6.29
CA GLU A 154 10.85 29.42 7.48
C GLU A 154 11.05 28.37 8.56
N PHE A 155 11.12 27.07 8.20
CA PHE A 155 11.48 26.01 9.13
C PHE A 155 12.91 26.15 9.65
N ILE A 156 13.89 26.46 8.80
CA ILE A 156 15.28 26.72 9.20
C ILE A 156 15.35 27.93 10.12
N SER A 157 14.74 29.05 9.73
CA SER A 157 14.73 30.26 10.54
C SER A 157 14.08 29.98 11.89
N THR A 158 12.93 29.31 11.92
CA THR A 158 12.19 28.98 13.15
C THR A 158 12.93 27.95 14.02
N ALA A 159 13.59 26.96 13.43
CA ALA A 159 14.37 25.97 14.17
C ALA A 159 15.62 26.61 14.80
N LEU A 160 16.36 27.45 14.06
CA LEU A 160 17.48 28.24 14.60
C LEU A 160 17.01 29.22 15.69
N MET A 161 15.80 29.72 15.55
CA MET A 161 15.10 30.57 16.52
C MET A 161 14.64 29.80 17.77
N SER A 162 14.29 28.52 17.63
CA SER A 162 13.91 27.60 18.71
C SER A 162 15.12 27.03 19.44
N GLU A 163 16.24 26.82 18.76
CA GLU A 163 17.54 26.57 19.39
C GLU A 163 18.03 27.81 20.10
N ALA A 164 17.84 29.00 19.53
CA ALA A 164 18.06 30.24 20.26
C ALA A 164 17.12 30.34 21.48
N SER A 165 15.93 29.71 21.51
CA SER A 165 15.05 29.73 22.70
C SER A 165 15.32 28.61 23.71
N THR A 166 15.94 27.50 23.30
CA THR A 166 16.29 26.36 24.17
C THR A 166 17.74 26.38 24.64
N LYS A 167 18.70 26.79 23.79
CA LYS A 167 20.08 27.14 24.19
C LYS A 167 20.18 28.56 24.77
N GLU A 168 19.28 29.49 24.43
CA GLU A 168 19.11 30.76 25.16
C GLU A 168 17.84 30.82 26.04
N LEU A 169 17.50 29.68 26.68
CA LEU A 169 17.03 29.75 28.06
C LEU A 169 18.15 30.22 29.03
N GLY A 170 19.27 30.71 28.48
CA GLY A 170 19.90 31.96 28.91
C GLY A 170 20.16 32.99 27.78
N GLY A 171 19.19 33.85 27.39
CA GLY A 171 19.47 35.02 26.54
C GLY A 171 18.29 35.74 25.85
N ALA A 172 18.52 36.97 25.39
CA ALA A 172 17.48 37.89 24.89
C ALA A 172 17.13 37.76 23.39
N ALA A 173 17.79 36.89 22.61
CA ALA A 173 17.50 36.71 21.18
C ALA A 173 16.48 35.58 20.93
N GLY A 174 16.54 34.48 21.68
CA GLY A 174 15.53 33.41 21.67
C GLY A 174 14.12 33.88 22.02
N VAL A 175 13.99 34.79 23.00
CA VAL A 175 12.71 35.40 23.37
C VAL A 175 12.12 36.26 22.24
N ARG A 176 12.98 36.97 21.49
CA ARG A 176 12.56 37.79 20.32
C ARG A 176 12.07 36.92 19.17
N ALA A 177 12.62 35.73 19.07
CA ALA A 177 12.39 34.82 17.99
C ALA A 177 11.06 34.06 18.13
N ALA A 178 10.83 33.46 19.29
CA ALA A 178 9.54 32.85 19.64
C ALA A 178 8.39 33.88 19.63
N LEU A 179 8.69 35.14 19.94
CA LEU A 179 7.71 36.24 19.81
C LEU A 179 7.33 36.49 18.34
N LEU A 180 8.30 36.52 17.43
CA LEU A 180 8.03 36.73 16.00
C LEU A 180 7.23 35.58 15.38
N GLU A 181 7.54 34.34 15.74
CA GLU A 181 6.81 33.16 15.25
C GLU A 181 5.31 33.24 15.63
N ARG A 182 5.02 33.59 16.89
CA ARG A 182 3.64 33.82 17.35
C ARG A 182 2.97 35.00 16.62
N ILE A 183 3.73 36.04 16.27
CA ILE A 183 3.25 37.16 15.46
C ILE A 183 2.86 36.68 14.04
N PHE A 184 3.66 35.83 13.39
CA PHE A 184 3.33 35.29 12.07
C PHE A 184 2.10 34.38 12.11
N GLN A 185 1.97 33.54 13.13
CA GLN A 185 0.77 32.70 13.32
C GLN A 185 -0.50 33.55 13.51
N THR A 186 -0.44 34.63 14.31
CA THR A 186 -1.54 35.58 14.44
C THR A 186 -1.91 36.21 13.10
N ILE A 187 -0.92 36.55 12.27
CA ILE A 187 -1.15 37.11 10.94
C ILE A 187 -1.84 36.08 10.02
N GLU A 188 -1.37 34.82 9.99
CA GLU A 188 -1.99 33.73 9.20
C GLU A 188 -3.46 33.52 9.56
N MET A 189 -3.78 33.45 10.85
CA MET A 189 -5.15 33.28 11.34
C MET A 189 -6.07 34.46 11.00
N ARG A 190 -5.49 35.63 10.70
CA ARG A 190 -6.22 36.88 10.41
C ARG A 190 -6.02 37.37 8.98
N LEU A 191 -5.50 36.54 8.07
CA LEU A 191 -5.26 36.97 6.69
C LEU A 191 -6.53 37.46 5.99
N SER A 192 -7.70 36.94 6.34
CA SER A 192 -9.00 37.38 5.80
C SER A 192 -9.50 38.73 6.35
N ASP A 193 -8.87 39.31 7.38
CA ASP A 193 -9.28 40.58 7.99
C ASP A 193 -8.70 41.79 7.21
N PRO A 194 -9.50 42.54 6.43
CA PRO A 194 -9.00 43.64 5.60
C PRO A 194 -8.35 44.78 6.40
N GLU A 195 -8.68 44.93 7.69
CA GLU A 195 -8.17 45.98 8.56
C GLU A 195 -6.92 45.56 9.35
N LEU A 196 -6.41 44.33 9.10
CA LEU A 196 -5.21 43.81 9.73
C LEU A 196 -4.04 44.76 9.56
N ASN A 197 -3.59 45.34 10.68
CA ASN A 197 -2.49 46.29 10.69
C ASN A 197 -1.53 46.04 11.85
N LEU A 198 -0.33 46.61 11.71
CA LEU A 198 0.78 46.43 12.63
C LEU A 198 0.44 46.84 14.08
N HIS A 199 -0.43 47.82 14.31
CA HIS A 199 -0.79 48.24 15.67
C HIS A 199 -1.65 47.21 16.39
N GLN A 200 -2.57 46.57 15.67
CA GLN A 200 -3.44 45.53 16.24
C GLN A 200 -2.62 44.31 16.66
N VAL A 201 -1.74 43.84 15.78
CA VAL A 201 -0.89 42.68 16.05
C VAL A 201 0.11 43.00 17.18
N ALA A 202 0.68 44.21 17.22
CA ALA A 202 1.55 44.63 18.32
C ALA A 202 0.84 44.61 19.67
N LYS A 203 -0.40 45.13 19.72
CA LYS A 203 -1.23 45.15 20.94
C LYS A 203 -1.55 43.73 21.42
N GLU A 204 -1.92 42.84 20.51
CA GLU A 204 -2.26 41.45 20.81
C GLU A 204 -1.09 40.69 21.46
N HIS A 205 0.14 40.98 21.02
CA HIS A 205 1.37 40.40 21.56
C HIS A 205 2.00 41.20 22.70
N ASN A 206 1.29 42.20 23.25
CA ASN A 206 1.75 43.08 24.33
C ASN A 206 3.10 43.77 24.07
N ILE A 207 3.35 44.20 22.83
CA ILE A 207 4.56 44.92 22.43
C ILE A 207 4.25 46.27 21.77
N SER A 208 5.25 47.15 21.73
CA SER A 208 5.07 48.42 21.02
C SER A 208 5.05 48.22 19.48
N PRO A 209 4.26 48.99 18.73
CA PRO A 209 4.27 48.99 17.27
C PRO A 209 5.69 49.20 16.69
N ARG A 210 6.46 50.10 17.29
CA ARG A 210 7.85 50.36 16.88
C ARG A 210 8.76 49.15 17.08
N TYR A 211 8.50 48.35 18.11
CA TYR A 211 9.23 47.11 18.33
C TYR A 211 8.82 46.04 17.33
N LEU A 212 7.52 45.92 17.01
CA LEU A 212 7.04 45.02 15.95
C LEU A 212 7.61 45.40 14.58
N GLN A 213 7.68 46.70 14.26
CA GLN A 213 8.31 47.20 13.04
C GLN A 213 9.78 46.77 12.96
N LYS A 214 10.54 46.99 14.04
CA LYS A 214 11.95 46.54 14.14
C LYS A 214 12.09 45.02 14.05
N LEU A 215 11.12 44.28 14.60
CA LEU A 215 11.08 42.84 14.44
C LEU A 215 10.91 42.49 12.96
N PHE A 216 10.00 43.09 12.20
CA PHE A 216 9.93 42.84 10.74
C PHE A 216 11.18 43.29 9.98
N GLU A 217 11.72 44.47 10.28
CA GLU A 217 12.97 44.96 9.66
C GLU A 217 14.14 43.99 9.86
N SER A 218 14.20 43.32 11.02
CA SER A 218 15.25 42.34 11.29
C SER A 218 15.12 41.03 10.50
N VAL A 219 13.98 40.72 9.85
CA VAL A 219 13.88 39.64 8.83
C VAL A 219 14.09 40.18 7.40
N GLY A 220 14.49 41.44 7.24
CA GLY A 220 14.61 42.04 5.90
C GLY A 220 13.25 42.22 5.21
N ASP A 221 12.16 42.30 5.97
CA ASP A 221 10.81 42.42 5.43
C ASP A 221 10.05 43.58 6.13
N SER A 222 8.87 43.91 5.63
CA SER A 222 7.94 44.80 6.32
C SER A 222 6.62 44.07 6.57
N PHE A 223 5.93 44.43 7.66
CA PHE A 223 4.63 43.85 7.99
C PHE A 223 3.64 43.88 6.80
N GLY A 224 3.57 45.02 6.11
CA GLY A 224 2.65 45.21 4.99
C GLY A 224 3.00 44.35 3.78
N HIS A 225 4.30 44.21 3.46
CA HIS A 225 4.75 43.37 2.36
C HIS A 225 4.47 41.88 2.62
N PHE A 226 4.77 41.41 3.83
CA PHE A 226 4.52 40.03 4.26
C PHE A 226 3.03 39.64 4.16
N VAL A 227 2.14 40.45 4.75
CA VAL A 227 0.68 40.20 4.68
C VAL A 227 0.19 40.16 3.23
N LYS A 228 0.66 41.09 2.40
CA LYS A 228 0.26 41.17 0.99
C LYS A 228 0.62 39.90 0.22
N LEU A 229 1.82 39.36 0.40
CA LEU A 229 2.30 38.18 -0.33
C LEU A 229 1.53 36.91 0.04
N ARG A 230 1.26 36.71 1.34
CA ARG A 230 0.48 35.57 1.84
C ARG A 230 -0.98 35.60 1.37
N ARG A 231 -1.60 36.78 1.30
CA ARG A 231 -2.95 36.93 0.72
C ARG A 231 -3.00 36.57 -0.77
N LEU A 232 -2.00 36.96 -1.55
CA LEU A 232 -1.91 36.62 -2.98
C LEU A 232 -1.86 35.10 -3.20
N GLU A 233 -1.10 34.40 -2.36
CA GLU A 233 -0.93 32.95 -2.43
C GLU A 233 -2.23 32.19 -2.15
N ARG A 234 -2.99 32.59 -1.11
CA ARG A 234 -4.31 32.01 -0.82
C ARG A 234 -5.29 32.24 -1.97
N CYS A 235 -5.29 33.44 -2.56
CA CYS A 235 -6.11 33.73 -3.74
C CYS A 235 -5.75 32.83 -4.93
N ARG A 236 -4.46 32.53 -5.15
CA ARG A 236 -4.00 31.67 -6.25
C ARG A 236 -4.55 30.25 -6.11
N LEU A 237 -4.56 29.68 -4.91
CA LEU A 237 -5.08 28.34 -4.66
C LEU A 237 -6.59 28.28 -4.93
N ASP A 238 -7.34 29.23 -4.40
CA ASP A 238 -8.80 29.27 -4.58
C ASP A 238 -9.22 29.54 -6.02
N LEU A 239 -8.38 30.22 -6.82
CA LEU A 239 -8.66 30.47 -8.23
C LEU A 239 -8.70 29.20 -9.09
N ARG A 240 -8.02 28.10 -8.68
CA ARG A 240 -8.01 26.80 -9.38
C ARG A 240 -8.89 25.72 -8.75
N SER A 241 -9.41 25.94 -7.55
CA SER A 241 -10.23 24.95 -6.86
C SER A 241 -11.56 24.71 -7.60
N PRO A 242 -11.92 23.46 -7.93
CA PRO A 242 -13.24 23.13 -8.48
C PRO A 242 -14.39 23.59 -7.58
N LEU A 243 -14.18 23.60 -6.25
CA LEU A 243 -15.13 24.08 -5.25
C LEU A 243 -15.38 25.60 -5.32
N HIS A 244 -14.52 26.35 -6.01
CA HIS A 244 -14.60 27.80 -6.16
C HIS A 244 -14.75 28.24 -7.62
N ALA A 245 -15.02 27.31 -8.54
CA ALA A 245 -15.21 27.58 -9.96
C ALA A 245 -16.32 28.60 -10.24
N GLN A 246 -17.37 28.63 -9.42
CA GLN A 246 -18.52 29.53 -9.55
C GLN A 246 -18.35 30.89 -8.86
N ARG A 247 -17.29 31.10 -8.06
CA ARG A 247 -17.06 32.36 -7.32
C ARG A 247 -16.34 33.37 -8.19
N SER A 248 -16.69 34.66 -8.11
CA SER A 248 -15.97 35.67 -8.87
C SER A 248 -14.54 35.86 -8.33
N ILE A 249 -13.62 36.33 -9.19
CA ILE A 249 -12.24 36.64 -8.77
C ILE A 249 -12.25 37.73 -7.68
N SER A 250 -13.19 38.67 -7.78
CA SER A 250 -13.40 39.71 -6.77
C SER A 250 -13.82 39.12 -5.42
N ASP A 251 -14.71 38.12 -5.38
CA ASP A 251 -15.11 37.50 -4.11
C ASP A 251 -13.96 36.78 -3.42
N ILE A 252 -13.06 36.17 -4.20
CA ILE A 252 -11.87 35.49 -3.68
C ILE A 252 -10.87 36.50 -3.11
N LEU A 253 -10.57 37.59 -3.83
CA LEU A 253 -9.61 38.57 -3.32
C LEU A 253 -10.16 39.33 -2.10
N PHE A 254 -11.46 39.64 -2.06
CA PHE A 254 -12.09 40.30 -0.91
C PHE A 254 -12.12 39.38 0.31
N GLN A 255 -12.38 38.08 0.14
CA GLN A 255 -12.31 37.09 1.23
C GLN A 255 -10.93 37.08 1.90
N TRP A 256 -9.88 37.22 1.10
CA TRP A 256 -8.50 37.24 1.60
C TRP A 256 -8.02 38.66 1.94
N GLY A 257 -8.92 39.62 2.11
CA GLY A 257 -8.60 40.94 2.68
C GLY A 257 -7.93 41.93 1.72
N PHE A 258 -8.03 41.77 0.41
CA PHE A 258 -7.70 42.84 -0.54
C PHE A 258 -8.88 43.80 -0.69
N ASN A 259 -8.61 45.10 -0.73
CA ASN A 259 -9.68 46.13 -0.82
C ASN A 259 -9.94 46.65 -2.24
N ASP A 260 -9.06 46.34 -3.20
CA ASP A 260 -9.16 46.86 -4.57
C ASP A 260 -8.66 45.84 -5.61
N SER A 261 -9.51 45.53 -6.59
CA SER A 261 -9.23 44.55 -7.63
C SER A 261 -8.11 44.99 -8.58
N ALA A 262 -7.90 46.29 -8.79
CA ALA A 262 -6.85 46.80 -9.66
C ALA A 262 -5.46 46.69 -9.01
N SER A 263 -5.37 46.97 -7.70
CA SER A 263 -4.18 46.74 -6.87
C SER A 263 -3.86 45.25 -6.76
N PHE A 264 -4.87 44.41 -6.51
CA PHE A 264 -4.71 42.96 -6.49
C PHE A 264 -4.22 42.42 -7.84
N SER A 265 -4.86 42.80 -8.94
CA SER A 265 -4.49 42.28 -10.27
C SER A 265 -3.07 42.69 -10.68
N ARG A 266 -2.64 43.91 -10.31
CA ARG A 266 -1.25 44.35 -10.52
C ARG A 266 -0.29 43.54 -9.67
N ALA A 267 -0.57 43.40 -8.38
CA ALA A 267 0.27 42.64 -7.46
C ALA A 267 0.34 41.14 -7.81
N PHE A 268 -0.77 40.54 -8.25
CA PHE A 268 -0.83 39.15 -8.69
C PHE A 268 -0.06 38.94 -9.98
N ARG A 269 -0.14 39.88 -10.94
CA ARG A 269 0.65 39.82 -12.17
C ARG A 269 2.14 40.07 -11.91
N GLU A 270 2.48 41.03 -11.03
CA GLU A 270 3.84 41.28 -10.60
C GLU A 270 4.45 40.04 -9.93
N GLN A 271 3.66 39.33 -9.12
CA GLN A 271 4.11 38.14 -8.40
C GLN A 271 4.15 36.86 -9.27
N TYR A 272 3.18 36.66 -10.18
CA TYR A 272 2.98 35.38 -10.88
C TYR A 272 3.07 35.49 -12.41
N GLY A 273 3.50 36.63 -12.95
CA GLY A 273 3.72 36.84 -14.38
C GLY A 273 2.45 36.95 -15.24
N MET A 274 1.28 36.58 -14.73
CA MET A 274 0.01 36.59 -15.45
C MET A 274 -1.15 37.13 -14.62
N SER A 275 -2.28 37.49 -15.25
CA SER A 275 -3.44 37.97 -14.51
C SER A 275 -4.22 36.83 -13.82
N PRO A 276 -4.93 37.12 -12.72
CA PRO A 276 -5.82 36.15 -12.06
C PRO A 276 -6.84 35.49 -13.00
N ARG A 277 -7.28 36.22 -14.03
CA ARG A 277 -8.28 35.76 -15.00
C ARG A 277 -7.69 34.79 -16.03
N GLU A 278 -6.47 35.05 -16.47
CA GLU A 278 -5.71 34.13 -17.34
C GLU A 278 -5.41 32.84 -16.58
N TYR A 279 -4.91 32.98 -15.35
CA TYR A 279 -4.58 31.86 -14.47
C TYR A 279 -5.77 30.91 -14.22
N ARG A 280 -6.98 31.44 -14.02
CA ARG A 280 -8.19 30.62 -13.83
C ARG A 280 -8.68 29.92 -15.09
N ARG A 281 -8.41 30.46 -16.28
CA ARG A 281 -8.97 29.97 -17.56
C ARG A 281 -8.15 28.87 -18.21
N MET A 282 -6.97 28.55 -17.68
CA MET A 282 -6.17 27.45 -18.18
C MET A 282 -6.90 26.11 -17.94
N PRO A 283 -7.11 25.27 -18.98
CA PRO A 283 -7.65 23.93 -18.79
C PRO A 283 -6.67 23.09 -17.93
N PRO A 284 -7.15 22.05 -17.21
CA PRO A 284 -6.24 21.02 -16.73
C PRO A 284 -5.62 20.37 -17.98
N GLY A 285 -4.33 20.58 -18.19
CA GLY A 285 -3.65 20.14 -19.40
C GLY A 285 -3.48 18.62 -19.45
N ASP A 286 -3.79 18.04 -20.61
CA ASP A 286 -3.22 16.78 -21.08
C ASP A 286 -1.71 17.00 -21.29
N GLU A 287 -0.88 16.68 -20.29
CA GLU A 287 0.55 16.43 -20.47
C GLU A 287 0.95 15.22 -19.61
N PHE A 288 1.32 14.14 -20.30
CA PHE A 288 1.86 12.84 -19.87
C PHE A 288 0.95 11.92 -19.04
N GLU A 289 0.50 10.82 -19.68
CA GLU A 289 0.22 9.55 -19.01
C GLU A 289 1.45 9.19 -18.15
N SER A 290 1.43 9.53 -16.85
CA SER A 290 2.30 8.85 -15.90
C SER A 290 1.70 7.46 -15.69
N GLU A 291 2.42 6.42 -16.07
CA GLU A 291 2.07 5.03 -15.80
C GLU A 291 2.01 4.83 -14.28
N VAL A 292 0.81 5.00 -13.70
CA VAL A 292 0.54 4.44 -12.38
C VAL A 292 0.72 2.93 -12.53
N LEU A 293 1.78 2.37 -11.93
CA LEU A 293 1.98 0.93 -11.84
C LEU A 293 0.73 0.30 -11.23
N GLN A 294 -0.04 -0.41 -12.03
CA GLN A 294 -1.23 -1.13 -11.58
C GLN A 294 -0.94 -2.63 -11.58
N ARG A 295 -1.51 -3.34 -10.61
CA ARG A 295 -1.61 -4.81 -10.64
C ARG A 295 -2.43 -5.20 -11.89
N GLY A 296 -2.11 -6.33 -12.52
CA GLY A 296 -2.88 -6.87 -13.65
C GLY A 296 -2.30 -6.60 -15.06
N ARG A 297 -3.07 -7.01 -16.08
CA ARG A 297 -2.60 -7.09 -17.49
C ARG A 297 -2.60 -5.70 -18.18
N PRO A 298 -1.51 -5.28 -18.84
CA PRO A 298 -1.46 -4.01 -19.56
C PRO A 298 -2.41 -3.98 -20.78
N PRO A 299 -2.97 -2.81 -21.15
CA PRO A 299 -3.99 -2.68 -22.20
C PRO A 299 -3.54 -3.05 -23.63
N THR A 300 -2.24 -3.16 -23.88
CA THR A 300 -1.66 -3.42 -25.22
C THR A 300 -1.41 -4.90 -25.52
N ALA A 301 -1.63 -5.80 -24.55
CA ALA A 301 -1.51 -7.23 -24.79
C ALA A 301 -2.67 -7.70 -25.69
N LYS A 302 -2.36 -8.05 -26.94
CA LYS A 302 -3.35 -8.57 -27.90
C LYS A 302 -4.10 -9.75 -27.27
N ASP A 303 -5.42 -9.74 -27.36
CA ASP A 303 -6.20 -10.96 -27.15
C ASP A 303 -5.82 -11.93 -28.26
N GLN A 304 -4.97 -12.89 -27.94
CA GLN A 304 -4.85 -14.07 -28.78
C GLN A 304 -6.05 -14.95 -28.45
N VAL A 305 -6.91 -15.11 -29.45
CA VAL A 305 -7.81 -16.25 -29.53
C VAL A 305 -6.93 -17.48 -29.34
N ILE A 306 -7.11 -18.19 -28.23
CA ILE A 306 -6.55 -19.52 -28.06
C ILE A 306 -7.23 -20.38 -29.11
N GLU A 307 -6.58 -20.59 -30.25
CA GLU A 307 -6.98 -21.63 -31.18
C GLU A 307 -6.86 -22.97 -30.44
N PRO A 308 -7.82 -23.89 -30.62
CA PRO A 308 -7.73 -25.21 -30.01
C PRO A 308 -6.43 -25.87 -30.49
N GLU A 309 -5.60 -26.33 -29.57
CA GLU A 309 -4.52 -27.24 -29.91
C GLU A 309 -5.13 -28.44 -30.66
N GLU A 310 -4.67 -28.68 -31.88
CA GLU A 310 -4.86 -29.95 -32.53
C GLU A 310 -4.19 -31.02 -31.66
N PRO A 311 -4.82 -32.19 -31.47
CA PRO A 311 -4.22 -33.25 -30.68
C PRO A 311 -2.92 -33.67 -31.35
N ASP A 312 -1.82 -33.58 -30.59
CA ASP A 312 -0.53 -34.08 -31.04
C ASP A 312 -0.64 -35.54 -31.47
N GLU A 313 0.02 -35.80 -32.60
CA GLU A 313 0.02 -37.06 -33.31
C GLU A 313 0.37 -38.24 -32.40
N ALA A 314 -0.51 -39.24 -32.46
CA ALA A 314 -0.30 -40.66 -32.17
C ALA A 314 1.14 -41.06 -31.78
N ASP A 315 1.39 -41.17 -30.47
CA ASP A 315 2.43 -42.07 -29.98
C ASP A 315 1.93 -43.51 -30.11
N ASP A 316 2.57 -44.21 -31.06
CA ASP A 316 2.43 -45.61 -31.45
C ASP A 316 2.69 -46.56 -30.27
N TYR A 317 1.67 -46.79 -29.43
CA TYR A 317 1.61 -47.96 -28.56
C TYR A 317 0.95 -49.12 -29.31
N ARG A 318 1.83 -49.98 -29.82
CA ARG A 318 1.53 -51.27 -30.43
C ARG A 318 0.56 -52.10 -29.59
N ASP A 319 -0.42 -52.64 -30.28
CA ASP A 319 -1.28 -53.74 -29.85
C ASP A 319 -0.48 -54.84 -29.13
N ALA A 320 -0.92 -55.16 -27.91
CA ALA A 320 -0.74 -56.47 -27.32
C ALA A 320 -2.02 -56.82 -26.53
N ASP A 321 -2.89 -57.53 -27.23
CA ASP A 321 -3.81 -58.56 -26.76
C ASP A 321 -4.93 -58.19 -25.77
N ASP A 322 -6.13 -58.17 -26.36
CA ASP A 322 -7.44 -58.41 -25.78
C ASP A 322 -7.54 -59.81 -25.16
N GLU A 323 -7.73 -59.90 -23.83
CA GLU A 323 -8.46 -61.01 -23.21
C GLU A 323 -9.31 -60.50 -22.02
N SER A 324 -10.61 -60.29 -22.31
CA SER A 324 -11.77 -60.63 -21.48
C SER A 324 -11.85 -60.20 -20.00
N ALA A 325 -12.88 -59.41 -19.66
CA ALA A 325 -13.95 -59.85 -18.74
C ALA A 325 -15.05 -58.77 -18.52
N GLU A 326 -16.24 -59.09 -19.03
CA GLU A 326 -17.58 -58.80 -18.53
C GLU A 326 -17.90 -57.48 -17.78
N ARG A 327 -18.74 -56.69 -18.45
CA ARG A 327 -19.65 -55.70 -17.84
C ARG A 327 -20.55 -56.37 -16.79
N ALA A 328 -20.42 -55.97 -15.53
CA ALA A 328 -21.45 -56.18 -14.52
C ALA A 328 -22.36 -54.95 -14.43
N ALA A 329 -23.65 -55.16 -14.62
CA ALA A 329 -24.70 -54.17 -14.45
C ALA A 329 -24.77 -53.69 -12.99
N VAL A 330 -24.73 -52.37 -12.78
CA VAL A 330 -24.97 -51.77 -11.46
C VAL A 330 -26.48 -51.64 -11.26
N ALA A 331 -27.05 -52.54 -10.45
CA ALA A 331 -28.38 -52.38 -9.87
C ALA A 331 -28.33 -51.31 -8.75
N PRO A 332 -29.43 -50.60 -8.48
CA PRO A 332 -29.43 -49.40 -7.64
C PRO A 332 -29.24 -49.77 -6.17
N VAL A 333 -28.32 -49.08 -5.50
CA VAL A 333 -28.18 -49.17 -4.04
C VAL A 333 -28.83 -47.93 -3.41
N PRO A 334 -29.99 -48.07 -2.74
CA PRO A 334 -30.44 -47.09 -1.78
C PRO A 334 -29.72 -47.34 -0.44
N VAL A 335 -29.18 -46.30 0.20
CA VAL A 335 -29.22 -46.02 1.66
C VAL A 335 -28.47 -44.71 1.94
N LYS A 336 -29.17 -43.70 2.48
CA LYS A 336 -28.59 -42.60 3.30
C LYS A 336 -28.19 -43.17 4.67
N ARG A 337 -26.94 -42.97 5.11
CA ARG A 337 -26.58 -42.60 6.51
C ARG A 337 -25.07 -42.39 6.69
N GLY A 338 -24.71 -41.16 7.09
CA GLY A 338 -23.37 -40.72 7.48
C GLY A 338 -22.78 -39.74 6.47
N ALA A 339 -22.51 -38.50 6.87
CA ALA A 339 -21.61 -37.62 6.14
C ALA A 339 -20.23 -38.29 6.11
N ARG A 340 -19.61 -38.40 4.94
CA ARG A 340 -18.24 -38.93 4.80
C ARG A 340 -17.25 -37.83 5.18
N HIS A 341 -16.06 -38.23 5.57
CA HIS A 341 -14.95 -37.31 5.81
C HIS A 341 -13.84 -37.61 4.81
N HIS A 342 -13.51 -36.62 3.98
CA HIS A 342 -12.46 -36.68 2.97
C HIS A 342 -11.23 -35.90 3.46
N TYR A 343 -10.06 -36.27 2.94
CA TYR A 343 -8.81 -35.55 3.15
C TYR A 343 -8.25 -35.12 1.80
N LEU A 344 -8.05 -33.82 1.61
CA LEU A 344 -7.48 -33.22 0.40
C LEU A 344 -6.14 -32.57 0.76
N PRO A 345 -5.01 -33.26 0.49
CA PRO A 345 -3.68 -32.71 0.76
C PRO A 345 -3.33 -31.61 -0.25
N VAL A 346 -2.34 -30.79 0.10
CA VAL A 346 -1.70 -29.90 -0.85
C VAL A 346 -0.59 -30.66 -1.59
N THR A 347 -0.72 -30.80 -2.89
CA THR A 347 0.25 -31.46 -3.78
C THR A 347 0.21 -30.78 -5.15
N PRO A 348 1.21 -30.97 -6.02
CA PRO A 348 1.15 -30.45 -7.39
C PRO A 348 -0.11 -30.86 -8.18
N ASP A 349 -0.68 -32.03 -7.89
CA ASP A 349 -1.86 -32.57 -8.59
C ASP A 349 -3.21 -32.11 -8.01
N THR A 350 -3.20 -31.54 -6.80
CA THR A 350 -4.41 -31.14 -6.07
C THR A 350 -4.60 -29.63 -6.00
N ILE A 351 -3.68 -28.86 -6.59
CA ILE A 351 -3.70 -27.41 -6.62
C ILE A 351 -3.69 -26.88 -8.05
N HIS A 352 -4.20 -25.65 -8.20
CA HIS A 352 -3.95 -24.80 -9.34
C HIS A 352 -3.49 -23.42 -8.84
N TRP A 353 -2.61 -22.75 -9.59
CA TRP A 353 -1.96 -21.53 -9.10
C TRP A 353 -2.39 -20.32 -9.92
N GLY A 354 -3.04 -19.38 -9.25
CA GLY A 354 -3.30 -18.03 -9.75
C GLY A 354 -4.52 -17.91 -10.66
N HIS A 355 -5.41 -18.90 -10.70
CA HIS A 355 -6.60 -18.79 -11.53
C HIS A 355 -7.79 -19.58 -10.98
N PHE A 356 -8.98 -19.33 -11.54
CA PHE A 356 -10.13 -20.22 -11.50
C PHE A 356 -10.46 -20.63 -12.93
N SER A 357 -11.07 -21.80 -13.09
CA SER A 357 -11.52 -22.28 -14.39
C SER A 357 -12.67 -23.26 -14.25
N SER A 358 -13.70 -23.08 -15.08
CA SER A 358 -14.78 -24.05 -15.23
C SER A 358 -14.38 -25.32 -16.00
N SER A 359 -13.15 -25.34 -16.56
CA SER A 359 -12.62 -26.45 -17.35
C SER A 359 -11.63 -27.33 -16.57
N LEU A 360 -11.29 -26.96 -15.32
CA LEU A 360 -10.42 -27.78 -14.48
C LEU A 360 -11.14 -29.07 -14.08
N LYS A 361 -10.42 -30.19 -14.18
CA LYS A 361 -10.91 -31.49 -13.70
C LYS A 361 -10.98 -31.45 -12.17
N PRO A 362 -12.10 -31.86 -11.56
CA PRO A 362 -12.18 -31.99 -10.11
C PRO A 362 -11.14 -32.96 -9.57
N VAL A 363 -10.47 -32.57 -8.48
CA VAL A 363 -9.50 -33.40 -7.76
C VAL A 363 -10.17 -34.23 -6.66
N LEU A 364 -11.40 -33.85 -6.29
CA LEU A 364 -12.25 -34.52 -5.32
C LEU A 364 -13.72 -34.28 -5.68
N THR A 365 -14.57 -35.29 -5.56
CA THR A 365 -16.03 -35.15 -5.65
C THR A 365 -16.65 -35.51 -4.29
N VAL A 366 -17.48 -34.62 -3.75
CA VAL A 366 -18.13 -34.78 -2.44
C VAL A 366 -19.64 -34.70 -2.56
N GLU A 367 -20.34 -35.37 -1.64
CA GLU A 367 -21.80 -35.22 -1.51
C GLU A 367 -22.12 -34.06 -0.58
N SER A 368 -23.30 -33.44 -0.77
CA SER A 368 -23.78 -32.39 0.15
C SER A 368 -23.82 -32.90 1.60
N GLY A 369 -23.15 -32.18 2.50
CA GLY A 369 -23.04 -32.50 3.92
C GLY A 369 -21.81 -33.32 4.30
N ASP A 370 -21.01 -33.80 3.35
CA ASP A 370 -19.70 -34.42 3.63
C ASP A 370 -18.75 -33.40 4.30
N TYR A 371 -17.80 -33.90 5.09
CA TYR A 371 -16.71 -33.13 5.67
C TYR A 371 -15.46 -33.27 4.81
N VAL A 372 -14.69 -32.19 4.69
CA VAL A 372 -13.39 -32.21 3.99
C VAL A 372 -12.35 -31.54 4.88
N THR A 373 -11.30 -32.28 5.23
CA THR A 373 -10.07 -31.67 5.71
C THR A 373 -9.25 -31.26 4.49
N VAL A 374 -9.03 -29.97 4.32
CA VAL A 374 -8.33 -29.39 3.18
C VAL A 374 -7.05 -28.74 3.67
N GLU A 375 -5.90 -29.18 3.18
CA GLU A 375 -4.66 -28.44 3.34
C GLU A 375 -4.59 -27.30 2.32
N THR A 376 -4.18 -26.12 2.75
CA THR A 376 -3.93 -24.98 1.89
C THR A 376 -2.54 -24.40 2.17
N LEU A 377 -1.98 -23.76 1.16
CA LEU A 377 -0.61 -23.28 1.18
C LEU A 377 -0.61 -21.81 0.83
N THR A 378 0.08 -21.00 1.63
CA THR A 378 0.31 -19.60 1.22
C THR A 378 1.23 -19.58 0.00
N HIS A 379 0.95 -18.69 -0.93
CA HIS A 379 1.78 -18.44 -2.10
C HIS A 379 3.10 -17.71 -1.76
N HIS A 380 3.21 -17.16 -0.54
CA HIS A 380 4.39 -16.48 0.01
C HIS A 380 5.38 -17.39 0.75
N ALA A 381 5.23 -18.72 0.74
CA ALA A 381 6.09 -19.60 1.54
C ALA A 381 7.59 -19.50 1.18
N ASN A 382 7.93 -19.18 -0.08
CA ASN A 382 9.31 -19.00 -0.50
C ASN A 382 9.99 -17.70 0.01
N ASP A 383 9.23 -16.78 0.63
CA ASP A 383 9.78 -15.58 1.26
C ASP A 383 10.74 -15.93 2.42
N ASP A 384 10.51 -17.07 3.07
CA ASP A 384 11.48 -17.73 3.94
C ASP A 384 11.39 -19.24 3.74
N HIS A 385 12.05 -19.72 2.68
CA HIS A 385 12.13 -21.14 2.32
C HIS A 385 12.54 -22.02 3.51
N ASP A 386 13.49 -21.57 4.34
CA ASP A 386 13.97 -22.33 5.49
C ASP A 386 12.88 -22.56 6.54
N ARG A 387 11.89 -21.66 6.67
CA ARG A 387 10.81 -21.76 7.65
C ARG A 387 9.55 -22.42 7.12
N MET A 388 9.18 -22.10 5.88
CA MET A 388 7.84 -22.40 5.37
C MET A 388 7.84 -23.48 4.27
N VAL A 389 9.00 -23.89 3.76
CA VAL A 389 9.13 -24.90 2.69
C VAL A 389 9.98 -26.09 3.12
N LYS A 390 11.20 -25.83 3.58
CA LYS A 390 12.23 -26.85 3.84
C LYS A 390 11.79 -27.95 4.80
N GLY A 391 11.99 -29.19 4.39
CA GLY A 391 11.66 -30.40 5.13
C GLY A 391 10.22 -30.87 4.95
N ASP A 392 9.39 -30.09 4.24
CA ASP A 392 8.01 -30.46 3.89
C ASP A 392 7.96 -30.88 2.42
N GLN A 393 8.06 -32.18 2.16
CA GLN A 393 8.21 -32.70 0.79
C GLN A 393 7.11 -32.21 -0.16
N ALA A 394 5.86 -32.14 0.30
CA ALA A 394 4.75 -31.71 -0.55
C ALA A 394 4.88 -30.24 -0.96
N VAL A 395 5.36 -29.40 -0.04
CA VAL A 395 5.60 -27.97 -0.28
C VAL A 395 6.85 -27.78 -1.12
N GLU A 396 7.91 -28.53 -0.85
CA GLU A 396 9.13 -28.57 -1.68
C GLU A 396 8.79 -28.93 -3.13
N ASP A 397 7.93 -29.93 -3.37
CA ASP A 397 7.52 -30.33 -4.72
C ASP A 397 6.75 -29.22 -5.44
N ILE A 398 5.86 -28.50 -4.74
CA ILE A 398 5.08 -27.38 -5.30
C ILE A 398 5.98 -26.18 -5.65
N TYR A 399 6.93 -25.87 -4.77
CA TYR A 399 7.87 -24.77 -4.94
C TYR A 399 9.12 -25.14 -5.74
N HIS A 400 9.29 -26.42 -6.09
CA HIS A 400 10.43 -26.91 -6.84
C HIS A 400 10.57 -26.17 -8.18
N TRP A 401 11.66 -25.42 -8.27
CA TRP A 401 12.02 -24.61 -9.42
C TRP A 401 13.55 -24.59 -9.54
N THR A 402 14.03 -25.09 -10.67
CA THR A 402 15.44 -25.22 -11.04
C THR A 402 15.65 -24.67 -12.45
N ALA A 403 16.89 -24.60 -12.91
CA ALA A 403 17.18 -24.19 -14.29
C ALA A 403 16.61 -25.17 -15.33
N GLU A 404 16.43 -26.44 -14.95
CA GLU A 404 15.95 -27.51 -15.81
C GLU A 404 14.42 -27.57 -15.89
N GLY A 405 13.72 -27.04 -14.89
CA GLY A 405 12.27 -27.08 -14.88
C GLY A 405 11.64 -26.65 -13.56
N LYS A 406 10.31 -26.57 -13.61
CA LYS A 406 9.45 -26.08 -12.54
C LYS A 406 8.21 -26.96 -12.45
N THR A 407 7.93 -27.51 -11.27
CA THR A 407 6.84 -28.50 -11.11
C THR A 407 5.48 -27.88 -11.40
N VAL A 408 5.17 -26.77 -10.74
CA VAL A 408 3.94 -26.00 -11.01
C VAL A 408 4.30 -24.81 -11.90
N ASN A 409 4.30 -25.06 -13.22
CA ASN A 409 4.79 -24.09 -14.20
C ASN A 409 3.90 -22.86 -14.30
N ARG A 410 2.60 -23.04 -14.60
CA ARG A 410 1.62 -21.95 -14.68
C ARG A 410 1.38 -21.36 -13.30
N ARG A 411 1.63 -20.06 -13.15
CA ARG A 411 1.20 -19.25 -12.00
C ARG A 411 0.50 -17.98 -12.51
N GLY A 412 -0.83 -18.04 -12.55
CA GLY A 412 -1.68 -16.98 -13.10
C GLY A 412 -2.48 -17.39 -14.35
N ALA A 413 -3.44 -16.54 -14.69
CA ALA A 413 -4.35 -16.65 -15.83
C ALA A 413 -3.75 -16.11 -17.15
N GLY A 414 -2.51 -15.63 -17.16
CA GLY A 414 -1.80 -15.12 -18.34
C GLY A 414 -1.32 -16.20 -19.31
N ALA A 415 -0.54 -15.78 -20.32
CA ALA A 415 0.01 -16.66 -21.36
C ALA A 415 1.02 -17.68 -20.80
N LEU A 416 1.21 -18.82 -21.48
CA LEU A 416 2.14 -19.88 -21.06
C LEU A 416 3.57 -19.72 -21.62
N ASP A 417 3.72 -19.03 -22.74
CA ASP A 417 4.94 -19.01 -23.54
C ASP A 417 5.68 -17.67 -23.46
N SER A 418 6.94 -17.68 -23.90
CA SER A 418 7.83 -16.52 -23.96
C SER A 418 7.44 -15.47 -25.00
N SER A 419 6.28 -15.60 -25.68
CA SER A 419 5.71 -14.56 -26.53
C SER A 419 4.96 -13.47 -25.74
N SER A 420 4.84 -13.68 -24.42
CA SER A 420 4.42 -12.73 -23.40
C SER A 420 5.12 -11.36 -23.55
N SER A 421 4.33 -10.28 -23.53
CA SER A 421 4.86 -8.90 -23.52
C SER A 421 5.53 -8.52 -22.19
N THR A 422 5.38 -9.32 -21.13
CA THR A 422 5.89 -9.04 -19.79
C THR A 422 7.15 -9.83 -19.44
N GLY A 423 7.36 -11.03 -20.01
CA GLY A 423 8.58 -11.82 -19.83
C GLY A 423 8.75 -12.46 -18.45
N ARG A 424 7.71 -12.46 -17.59
CA ARG A 424 7.78 -12.88 -16.18
C ARG A 424 7.72 -14.40 -15.92
N GLY A 425 7.38 -15.18 -16.94
CA GLY A 425 7.15 -16.63 -16.83
C GLY A 425 5.69 -17.04 -17.05
N ALA A 426 5.44 -18.36 -17.09
CA ALA A 426 4.14 -18.91 -17.44
C ALA A 426 3.02 -18.49 -16.48
N GLY A 427 1.91 -18.02 -17.03
CA GLY A 427 0.79 -17.41 -16.29
C GLY A 427 0.97 -15.92 -15.97
N GLU A 428 2.17 -15.37 -16.22
CA GLU A 428 2.56 -13.94 -16.09
C GLU A 428 2.32 -13.31 -14.71
N GLY A 429 2.00 -14.11 -13.68
CA GLY A 429 1.63 -13.60 -12.36
C GLY A 429 0.26 -12.90 -12.31
N PHE A 430 -0.57 -13.06 -13.35
CA PHE A 430 -1.95 -12.55 -13.37
C PHE A 430 -2.87 -13.45 -12.55
N GLY A 431 -2.75 -13.29 -11.24
CA GLY A 431 -3.31 -14.16 -10.23
C GLY A 431 -2.20 -14.92 -9.53
N VAL A 432 -2.20 -14.87 -8.20
CA VAL A 432 -1.04 -15.26 -7.39
C VAL A 432 -1.32 -16.35 -6.38
N HIS A 433 -2.58 -16.69 -6.12
CA HIS A 433 -2.96 -17.56 -5.01
C HIS A 433 -2.81 -19.03 -5.38
N ILE A 434 -2.30 -19.85 -4.46
CA ILE A 434 -2.36 -21.31 -4.58
C ILE A 434 -3.76 -21.76 -4.14
N CYS A 435 -4.51 -22.33 -5.07
CA CYS A 435 -5.89 -22.77 -4.86
C CYS A 435 -5.94 -24.30 -4.82
N THR A 436 -6.28 -24.88 -3.67
CA THR A 436 -6.50 -26.31 -3.52
C THR A 436 -7.91 -26.66 -4.00
N GLY A 437 -8.02 -27.60 -4.93
CA GLY A 437 -9.25 -27.93 -5.65
C GLY A 437 -9.04 -28.06 -7.16
N PRO A 438 -10.11 -28.00 -7.98
CA PRO A 438 -11.49 -27.81 -7.55
C PRO A 438 -12.11 -29.07 -6.93
N ILE A 439 -12.92 -28.86 -5.91
CA ILE A 439 -13.81 -29.86 -5.31
C ILE A 439 -15.15 -29.77 -6.01
N GLU A 440 -15.58 -30.86 -6.65
CA GLU A 440 -16.92 -30.99 -7.19
C GLU A 440 -17.92 -31.31 -6.08
N ILE A 441 -19.04 -30.59 -6.06
CA ILE A 441 -20.16 -30.86 -5.17
C ILE A 441 -21.23 -31.58 -6.00
N ALA A 442 -21.42 -32.86 -5.71
CA ALA A 442 -22.23 -33.76 -6.51
C ALA A 442 -23.64 -33.21 -6.75
N GLY A 443 -23.97 -33.10 -8.03
CA GLY A 443 -25.27 -32.64 -8.49
C GLY A 443 -25.53 -31.15 -8.31
N ALA A 444 -24.56 -30.30 -7.93
CA ALA A 444 -24.75 -28.85 -7.92
C ALA A 444 -24.98 -28.31 -9.34
N GLU A 445 -25.99 -27.46 -9.52
CA GLU A 445 -26.35 -26.87 -10.82
C GLU A 445 -26.36 -25.34 -10.78
N PRO A 446 -26.20 -24.65 -11.92
CA PRO A 446 -26.30 -23.20 -11.98
C PRO A 446 -27.58 -22.66 -11.32
N ASN A 447 -27.43 -21.59 -10.54
CA ASN A 447 -28.44 -20.99 -9.66
C ASN A 447 -28.69 -21.72 -8.33
N ASP A 448 -28.09 -22.87 -8.05
CA ASP A 448 -28.03 -23.38 -6.66
C ASP A 448 -27.16 -22.48 -5.78
N ILE A 449 -27.17 -22.68 -4.47
CA ILE A 449 -26.22 -22.07 -3.51
C ILE A 449 -25.41 -23.18 -2.87
N VAL A 450 -24.10 -22.98 -2.75
CA VAL A 450 -23.26 -23.79 -1.87
C VAL A 450 -23.01 -23.01 -0.59
N GLU A 451 -23.39 -23.58 0.54
CA GLU A 451 -22.94 -23.17 1.87
C GLU A 451 -21.64 -23.91 2.19
N ILE A 452 -20.59 -23.18 2.58
CA ILE A 452 -19.35 -23.74 3.08
C ILE A 452 -19.24 -23.36 4.55
N ARG A 453 -19.43 -24.33 5.43
CA ARG A 453 -19.18 -24.15 6.87
C ARG A 453 -17.71 -24.31 7.14
N ILE A 454 -17.10 -23.33 7.79
CA ILE A 454 -15.71 -23.40 8.25
C ILE A 454 -15.75 -23.84 9.70
N LEU A 455 -15.28 -25.05 9.98
CA LEU A 455 -15.41 -25.67 11.30
C LEU A 455 -14.13 -25.53 12.11
N GLU A 456 -12.99 -25.63 11.44
CA GLU A 456 -11.67 -25.53 12.05
C GLU A 456 -10.70 -24.95 11.03
N LEU A 457 -9.71 -24.21 11.51
CA LEU A 457 -8.61 -23.68 10.70
C LEU A 457 -7.37 -23.58 11.59
N LYS A 458 -6.31 -24.30 11.23
CA LYS A 458 -5.07 -24.40 12.01
C LYS A 458 -3.86 -24.02 11.16
N PRO A 459 -2.93 -23.19 11.67
CA PRO A 459 -1.64 -22.97 11.02
C PRO A 459 -0.89 -24.28 10.76
N ARG A 460 -0.31 -24.41 9.57
CA ARG A 460 0.60 -25.50 9.22
C ARG A 460 1.93 -25.27 9.96
N THR A 461 2.41 -26.28 10.67
CA THR A 461 3.69 -26.19 11.40
C THR A 461 4.87 -26.35 10.45
N SER A 462 5.96 -25.64 10.72
CA SER A 462 7.22 -25.80 10.01
C SER A 462 7.72 -27.24 10.10
N ALA A 463 8.08 -27.83 8.97
CA ALA A 463 8.71 -29.15 8.92
C ALA A 463 10.22 -29.10 9.20
N ASN A 464 10.83 -27.91 9.23
CA ASN A 464 12.23 -27.75 9.56
C ASN A 464 12.45 -28.06 11.06
N PRO A 465 13.31 -29.05 11.42
CA PRO A 465 13.55 -29.42 12.81
C PRO A 465 14.02 -28.27 13.70
N LYS A 466 14.63 -27.22 13.12
CA LYS A 466 15.06 -26.01 13.84
C LYS A 466 13.90 -25.23 14.45
N TYR A 467 12.69 -25.36 13.89
CA TYR A 467 11.49 -24.59 14.27
C TYR A 467 10.34 -25.52 14.65
N SER A 468 10.65 -26.67 15.25
CA SER A 468 9.65 -27.67 15.62
C SER A 468 8.54 -27.08 16.49
N GLY A 469 7.29 -27.29 16.07
CA GLY A 469 6.09 -26.78 16.76
C GLY A 469 5.72 -25.33 16.43
N GLN A 470 6.52 -24.62 15.63
CA GLN A 470 6.25 -23.24 15.24
C GLN A 470 5.58 -23.19 13.86
N SER A 471 4.73 -22.18 13.67
CA SER A 471 4.15 -21.83 12.37
C SER A 471 4.60 -20.43 11.98
N PHE A 472 4.73 -20.18 10.68
CA PHE A 472 5.16 -18.89 10.17
C PHE A 472 4.25 -18.40 9.06
N GLY A 473 4.22 -17.08 8.90
CA GLY A 473 3.62 -16.44 7.75
C GLY A 473 4.45 -15.26 7.27
N SER A 474 4.14 -14.78 6.08
CA SER A 474 4.73 -13.60 5.46
C SER A 474 3.72 -12.47 5.38
N ASN A 475 4.16 -11.23 5.41
CA ASN A 475 3.34 -10.08 5.08
C ASN A 475 4.15 -9.21 4.14
N ALA A 476 3.73 -9.13 2.88
CA ALA A 476 4.34 -8.33 1.85
C ALA A 476 3.63 -6.98 1.73
N ALA A 477 4.30 -5.92 2.20
CA ALA A 477 3.95 -4.57 1.81
C ALA A 477 4.43 -4.35 0.38
N ALA A 478 3.54 -4.57 -0.59
CA ALA A 478 3.92 -4.78 -1.98
C ALA A 478 3.51 -3.64 -2.91
N TYR A 479 3.96 -3.67 -4.17
CA TYR A 479 3.74 -2.58 -5.13
C TYR A 479 2.28 -2.36 -5.51
N TRP A 480 1.43 -3.36 -5.29
CA TRP A 480 -0.02 -3.27 -5.48
C TRP A 480 -0.78 -2.79 -4.23
N GLY A 481 -0.09 -2.63 -3.10
CA GLY A 481 -0.69 -2.15 -1.88
C GLY A 481 -1.15 -0.70 -1.99
N PHE A 482 -2.21 -0.35 -1.28
CA PHE A 482 -2.81 0.99 -1.32
C PHE A 482 -1.83 2.08 -0.86
N GLN A 483 -0.92 1.74 0.05
CA GLN A 483 0.12 2.59 0.61
C GLN A 483 1.30 2.88 -0.32
N TYR A 484 1.48 2.11 -1.40
CA TYR A 484 2.78 2.03 -2.10
C TYR A 484 3.31 3.38 -2.58
N ASN A 485 2.41 4.26 -3.05
CA ASN A 485 2.77 5.61 -3.53
C ASN A 485 2.74 6.68 -2.43
N ASP A 486 2.41 6.31 -1.19
CA ASP A 486 2.28 7.21 -0.03
C ASP A 486 3.38 7.00 1.03
N LEU A 487 4.43 6.24 0.70
CA LEU A 487 5.54 5.97 1.61
C LEU A 487 6.33 7.26 1.89
N LEU A 488 6.59 7.52 3.18
CA LEU A 488 7.24 8.76 3.65
C LEU A 488 8.76 8.66 3.79
N THR A 489 9.31 7.45 3.75
CA THR A 489 10.73 7.14 4.01
C THR A 489 11.34 6.50 2.78
N GLU A 490 12.65 6.63 2.60
CA GLU A 490 13.34 6.08 1.43
C GLU A 490 13.81 4.63 1.59
N PRO A 491 14.03 3.92 0.46
CA PRO A 491 13.55 4.27 -0.89
C PRO A 491 12.02 4.26 -0.94
N LYS A 492 11.39 5.31 -1.48
CA LYS A 492 9.93 5.49 -1.39
C LYS A 492 9.16 4.37 -2.06
N GLN A 493 9.43 4.10 -3.32
CA GLN A 493 8.89 2.92 -4.00
C GLN A 493 9.72 1.71 -3.61
N ARG A 494 9.22 0.95 -2.63
CA ARG A 494 9.85 -0.28 -2.17
C ARG A 494 8.82 -1.27 -1.68
N GLU A 495 9.20 -2.52 -1.73
CA GLU A 495 8.42 -3.60 -1.15
C GLU A 495 9.13 -4.12 0.09
N VAL A 496 8.36 -4.48 1.12
CA VAL A 496 8.90 -4.95 2.40
C VAL A 496 8.20 -6.23 2.80
N ILE A 497 8.97 -7.29 2.98
CA ILE A 497 8.48 -8.59 3.43
C ILE A 497 8.75 -8.71 4.93
N THR A 498 7.70 -8.93 5.72
CA THR A 498 7.80 -9.14 7.16
C THR A 498 7.39 -10.57 7.50
N ILE A 499 8.30 -11.33 8.09
CA ILE A 499 8.04 -12.70 8.53
C ILE A 499 7.48 -12.66 9.95
N TYR A 500 6.38 -13.37 10.18
CA TYR A 500 5.74 -13.53 11.49
C TYR A 500 5.83 -14.98 11.96
N GLU A 501 6.03 -15.16 13.26
CA GLU A 501 5.78 -16.41 13.97
C GLU A 501 4.34 -16.36 14.49
N VAL A 502 3.60 -17.45 14.29
CA VAL A 502 2.20 -17.59 14.67
C VAL A 502 2.11 -18.62 15.80
N GLU A 503 1.79 -18.14 17.00
CA GLU A 503 1.63 -18.99 18.17
C GLU A 503 0.15 -19.31 18.42
N SER A 504 -0.12 -20.56 18.75
CA SER A 504 -1.44 -21.02 19.19
C SER A 504 -1.27 -21.98 20.37
N GLU A 505 -0.89 -21.43 21.52
CA GLU A 505 -0.76 -22.18 22.78
C GLU A 505 -1.62 -21.57 23.91
N MET A 506 -2.10 -22.44 24.80
CA MET A 506 -2.71 -22.08 26.10
C MET A 506 -3.86 -21.05 26.06
N GLY A 507 -4.66 -21.04 24.99
CA GLY A 507 -5.86 -20.19 24.88
C GLY A 507 -5.59 -18.73 24.50
N ARG A 508 -4.35 -18.39 24.10
CA ARG A 508 -3.99 -17.11 23.48
C ARG A 508 -3.36 -17.39 22.12
N SER A 509 -3.97 -16.91 21.05
CA SER A 509 -3.40 -16.98 19.70
C SER A 509 -2.94 -15.59 19.27
N CYS A 510 -1.64 -15.43 19.07
CA CYS A 510 -1.03 -14.18 18.62
C CYS A 510 0.08 -14.44 17.61
N ALA A 511 0.33 -13.45 16.75
CA ALA A 511 1.48 -13.44 15.86
C ALA A 511 2.48 -12.37 16.32
N ARG A 512 3.77 -12.67 16.19
CA ARG A 512 4.89 -11.77 16.51
C ARG A 512 5.81 -11.68 15.30
N ALA A 513 6.24 -10.47 14.97
CA ALA A 513 7.19 -10.28 13.89
C ALA A 513 8.56 -10.88 14.28
N VAL A 514 9.15 -11.66 13.38
CA VAL A 514 10.47 -12.29 13.55
C VAL A 514 11.54 -11.39 12.97
N TYR A 515 11.34 -10.96 11.72
CA TYR A 515 12.17 -9.99 11.02
C TYR A 515 11.42 -9.43 9.82
N ASN A 516 11.91 -8.34 9.25
CA ASN A 516 11.54 -7.93 7.89
C ASN A 516 12.78 -7.76 7.01
N TYR A 517 12.57 -7.70 5.70
CA TYR A 517 13.58 -7.31 4.72
C TYR A 517 12.92 -6.52 3.59
N ARG A 518 13.68 -5.61 2.98
CA ARG A 518 13.24 -4.95 1.75
C ARG A 518 13.44 -5.92 0.59
N TRP A 519 12.47 -6.01 -0.31
CA TRP A 519 12.65 -6.72 -1.57
C TRP A 519 13.82 -6.11 -2.33
N THR A 520 14.69 -6.97 -2.84
CA THR A 520 15.74 -6.62 -3.80
C THR A 520 15.51 -7.44 -5.07
N PRO A 521 16.03 -7.03 -6.23
CA PRO A 521 15.81 -7.76 -7.47
C PRO A 521 16.20 -9.23 -7.32
N GLN A 522 15.25 -10.13 -7.57
CA GLN A 522 15.46 -11.57 -7.47
C GLN A 522 15.57 -12.16 -8.86
N THR A 523 16.64 -12.94 -9.11
CA THR A 523 16.77 -13.70 -10.36
C THR A 523 16.17 -15.07 -10.15
N ASP A 524 15.14 -15.42 -10.93
CA ASP A 524 14.55 -16.75 -10.87
C ASP A 524 15.50 -17.82 -11.44
N PRO A 525 15.25 -19.13 -11.19
CA PRO A 525 16.09 -20.20 -11.71
C PRO A 525 16.18 -20.29 -13.24
N PHE A 526 15.27 -19.65 -13.98
CA PHE A 526 15.32 -19.55 -15.44
C PHE A 526 16.10 -18.33 -15.93
N GLY A 527 16.59 -17.48 -15.03
CA GLY A 527 17.40 -16.30 -15.34
C GLY A 527 16.60 -15.02 -15.54
N VAL A 528 15.31 -15.00 -15.25
CA VAL A 528 14.48 -13.79 -15.30
C VAL A 528 14.71 -12.97 -14.04
N VAL A 529 14.95 -11.66 -14.19
CA VAL A 529 15.13 -10.74 -13.07
C VAL A 529 13.80 -10.08 -12.72
N HIS A 530 13.41 -10.18 -11.46
CA HIS A 530 12.19 -9.63 -10.88
C HIS A 530 12.55 -8.43 -9.99
N GLU A 531 12.54 -7.24 -10.58
CA GLU A 531 12.80 -5.96 -9.89
C GLU A 531 11.75 -5.69 -8.80
N LEU A 532 10.51 -6.05 -9.07
CA LEU A 532 9.39 -6.03 -8.13
C LEU A 532 8.98 -7.47 -7.81
N TYR A 533 8.18 -7.65 -6.77
CA TYR A 533 7.52 -8.91 -6.47
C TYR A 533 6.35 -9.16 -7.46
N ASP A 534 6.67 -9.30 -8.73
CA ASP A 534 5.70 -9.30 -9.83
C ASP A 534 5.30 -10.69 -10.33
N TYR A 535 5.86 -11.74 -9.72
CA TYR A 535 5.56 -13.13 -10.01
C TYR A 535 5.56 -13.97 -8.73
N PRO A 536 4.56 -14.85 -8.50
CA PRO A 536 4.37 -15.51 -7.22
C PRO A 536 5.36 -16.66 -7.00
N GLY A 537 5.73 -16.87 -5.74
CA GLY A 537 6.54 -18.01 -5.29
C GLY A 537 7.97 -18.03 -5.81
N LEU A 538 8.54 -16.85 -6.06
CA LEU A 538 9.95 -16.68 -6.41
C LEU A 538 10.82 -17.16 -5.24
N PRO A 539 11.86 -17.99 -5.49
CA PRO A 539 12.83 -18.30 -4.45
C PRO A 539 13.64 -17.02 -4.14
N VAL A 540 13.63 -16.62 -2.87
CA VAL A 540 14.38 -15.43 -2.42
C VAL A 540 15.82 -15.82 -2.09
N ASP A 541 16.79 -15.20 -2.77
CA ASP A 541 18.19 -15.33 -2.42
C ASP A 541 18.49 -14.55 -1.14
N THR A 542 18.61 -15.29 -0.04
CA THR A 542 18.86 -14.67 1.28
C THR A 542 20.18 -13.90 1.38
N SER A 543 21.10 -14.05 0.42
CA SER A 543 22.35 -13.29 0.36
C SER A 543 22.19 -11.90 -0.27
N THR A 544 21.09 -11.65 -0.99
CA THR A 544 20.79 -10.37 -1.65
C THR A 544 19.89 -9.46 -0.81
N ILE A 545 19.39 -9.95 0.33
CA ILE A 545 18.49 -9.23 1.23
C ILE A 545 19.16 -8.96 2.57
N GLU A 546 18.74 -7.89 3.25
CA GLU A 546 19.14 -7.59 4.62
C GLU A 546 17.96 -7.81 5.57
N LYS A 547 18.12 -8.74 6.52
CA LYS A 547 17.08 -9.07 7.51
C LYS A 547 17.23 -8.19 8.75
N ASN A 548 16.21 -7.38 9.05
CA ASN A 548 16.08 -6.62 10.29
C ASN A 548 15.21 -7.38 11.30
N TYR A 549 15.81 -7.87 12.38
CA TYR A 549 15.15 -8.61 13.45
C TYR A 549 14.57 -7.73 14.57
N ASP A 550 14.84 -6.42 14.55
CA ASP A 550 14.30 -5.45 15.50
C ASP A 550 13.04 -4.78 14.93
N VAL A 551 12.00 -5.59 14.73
CA VAL A 551 10.76 -5.14 14.10
C VAL A 551 9.58 -5.40 15.04
N LEU A 552 8.69 -4.41 15.14
CA LEU A 552 7.44 -4.50 15.93
C LEU A 552 7.66 -5.05 17.36
N ARG A 553 8.76 -4.69 18.02
CA ARG A 553 9.08 -5.16 19.38
C ARG A 553 7.94 -4.88 20.34
N ASN A 554 7.59 -5.88 21.14
CA ASN A 554 6.52 -5.83 22.14
C ASN A 554 5.11 -5.59 21.56
N ILE A 555 4.91 -5.84 20.27
CA ILE A 555 3.60 -5.84 19.63
C ILE A 555 3.19 -7.29 19.40
N GLU A 556 2.00 -7.64 19.87
CA GLU A 556 1.35 -8.91 19.57
C GLU A 556 0.12 -8.67 18.71
N ILE A 557 0.09 -9.31 17.55
CA ILE A 557 -1.02 -9.22 16.62
C ILE A 557 -2.05 -10.30 17.00
N PRO A 558 -3.32 -9.95 17.27
CA PRO A 558 -4.37 -10.96 17.47
C PRO A 558 -4.50 -11.83 16.23
N VAL A 559 -4.45 -13.15 16.40
CA VAL A 559 -4.65 -14.10 15.30
C VAL A 559 -6.14 -14.19 14.97
N ARG A 560 -6.45 -14.09 13.67
CA ARG A 560 -7.78 -14.14 13.07
C ARG A 560 -7.68 -15.05 11.86
N PRO A 561 -7.62 -16.38 12.05
CA PRO A 561 -7.34 -17.30 10.96
C PRO A 561 -8.53 -17.33 10.01
N HIS A 562 -8.29 -17.11 8.72
CA HIS A 562 -9.33 -17.10 7.69
C HIS A 562 -8.76 -17.47 6.32
N PHE A 563 -9.66 -17.66 5.36
CA PHE A 563 -9.31 -17.74 3.95
C PHE A 563 -9.52 -16.39 3.28
N GLY A 564 -8.50 -15.89 2.59
CA GLY A 564 -8.63 -14.82 1.60
C GLY A 564 -9.39 -15.32 0.37
N VAL A 565 -8.93 -16.45 -0.19
CA VAL A 565 -9.56 -17.11 -1.35
C VAL A 565 -10.46 -18.27 -0.94
N ILE A 566 -11.76 -18.10 -1.21
CA ILE A 566 -12.74 -19.18 -1.22
C ILE A 566 -13.78 -18.88 -2.31
N GLY A 567 -13.85 -19.72 -3.32
CA GLY A 567 -14.63 -19.41 -4.52
C GLY A 567 -15.10 -20.63 -5.31
N LEU A 568 -16.17 -20.41 -6.07
CA LEU A 568 -16.69 -21.35 -7.07
C LEU A 568 -16.20 -20.94 -8.46
N ALA A 569 -16.01 -21.89 -9.37
CA ALA A 569 -15.59 -21.54 -10.73
C ALA A 569 -16.69 -20.73 -11.46
N PRO A 570 -16.37 -19.55 -11.99
CA PRO A 570 -17.32 -18.73 -12.74
C PRO A 570 -17.53 -19.23 -14.19
N PRO A 571 -18.70 -19.01 -14.80
CA PRO A 571 -19.01 -19.49 -16.16
C PRO A 571 -18.47 -18.61 -17.31
N GLN A 572 -18.02 -17.38 -17.05
CA GLN A 572 -17.84 -16.35 -18.08
C GLN A 572 -16.63 -16.59 -18.99
N THR A 573 -15.52 -17.12 -18.47
CA THR A 573 -14.27 -17.31 -19.22
C THR A 573 -13.58 -18.61 -18.85
N LYS A 574 -12.67 -19.09 -19.71
CA LYS A 574 -11.90 -20.33 -19.47
C LYS A 574 -10.93 -20.21 -18.30
N LEU A 575 -10.29 -19.05 -18.14
CA LEU A 575 -9.38 -18.75 -17.03
C LEU A 575 -9.79 -17.40 -16.42
N VAL A 576 -9.80 -17.34 -15.10
CA VAL A 576 -10.12 -16.13 -14.33
C VAL A 576 -9.00 -15.90 -13.33
N ASP A 577 -8.37 -14.73 -13.38
CA ASP A 577 -7.40 -14.22 -12.41
C ASP A 577 -7.92 -14.43 -10.98
N SER A 578 -7.12 -15.07 -10.12
CA SER A 578 -7.50 -15.35 -8.73
C SER A 578 -7.55 -14.10 -7.83
N ILE A 579 -7.06 -12.93 -8.28
CA ILE A 579 -6.96 -11.71 -7.48
C ILE A 579 -8.31 -11.01 -7.29
N PRO A 580 -9.08 -10.63 -8.33
CA PRO A 580 -10.29 -9.85 -8.10
C PRO A 580 -11.42 -10.72 -7.55
N PRO A 581 -12.01 -10.39 -6.37
CA PRO A 581 -13.23 -11.05 -5.94
C PRO A 581 -14.40 -10.71 -6.86
N GLY A 582 -15.44 -11.54 -6.79
CA GLY A 582 -16.68 -11.31 -7.51
C GLY A 582 -17.88 -12.00 -6.88
N ASN A 583 -18.95 -12.08 -7.67
CA ASN A 583 -20.18 -12.73 -7.25
C ASN A 583 -19.98 -14.23 -6.91
N PHE A 584 -18.94 -14.87 -7.45
CA PHE A 584 -18.58 -16.27 -7.24
C PHE A 584 -17.73 -16.53 -5.98
N GLY A 585 -17.46 -15.50 -5.17
CA GLY A 585 -16.47 -15.54 -4.10
C GLY A 585 -15.11 -15.11 -4.63
N GLY A 586 -14.09 -15.95 -4.48
CA GLY A 586 -12.71 -15.64 -4.87
C GLY A 586 -11.96 -14.98 -3.72
N ASN A 587 -11.13 -13.99 -4.02
CA ASN A 587 -10.27 -13.32 -3.02
C ASN A 587 -11.02 -12.24 -2.22
N LEU A 588 -11.82 -12.71 -1.25
CA LEU A 588 -12.72 -11.86 -0.48
C LEU A 588 -11.99 -11.03 0.59
N ASP A 589 -10.90 -11.56 1.15
CA ASP A 589 -10.07 -10.95 2.19
C ASP A 589 -10.87 -10.32 3.32
N ASN A 590 -11.81 -11.10 3.84
CA ASN A 590 -12.53 -10.74 5.03
C ASN A 590 -12.14 -11.67 6.15
N TRP A 591 -11.47 -11.11 7.17
CA TRP A 591 -10.96 -11.87 8.31
C TRP A 591 -12.03 -12.63 9.11
N ARG A 592 -13.32 -12.35 8.85
CA ARG A 592 -14.47 -13.02 9.46
C ARG A 592 -14.82 -14.36 8.80
N ILE A 593 -14.23 -14.71 7.64
CA ILE A 593 -14.36 -16.02 6.97
C ILE A 593 -13.52 -17.06 7.73
N ALA A 594 -13.95 -17.33 8.96
CA ALA A 594 -13.17 -18.01 9.99
C ALA A 594 -13.96 -19.19 10.59
N PRO A 595 -13.34 -20.05 11.43
CA PRO A 595 -14.05 -21.12 12.14
C PRO A 595 -15.31 -20.61 12.87
N GLY A 596 -16.42 -21.32 12.69
CA GLY A 596 -17.74 -20.95 13.21
C GLY A 596 -18.60 -20.11 12.27
N SER A 597 -18.13 -19.81 11.05
CA SER A 597 -18.89 -19.10 10.02
C SER A 597 -19.36 -20.02 8.89
N SER A 598 -20.41 -19.58 8.19
CA SER A 598 -20.95 -20.20 6.97
C SER A 598 -20.88 -19.19 5.82
N LEU A 599 -20.16 -19.52 4.75
CA LEU A 599 -20.12 -18.72 3.53
C LEU A 599 -21.06 -19.32 2.47
N PHE A 600 -21.94 -18.51 1.91
CA PHE A 600 -22.90 -18.90 0.88
C PHE A 600 -22.48 -18.31 -0.46
N LEU A 601 -22.25 -19.17 -1.45
CA LEU A 601 -21.79 -18.79 -2.78
C LEU A 601 -22.77 -19.27 -3.87
N PRO A 602 -23.12 -18.41 -4.85
CA PRO A 602 -23.99 -18.79 -5.95
C PRO A 602 -23.26 -19.69 -6.96
N VAL A 603 -23.89 -20.81 -7.32
CA VAL A 603 -23.35 -21.76 -8.29
C VAL A 603 -23.50 -21.21 -9.70
N GLY A 604 -22.38 -21.06 -10.41
CA GLY A 604 -22.34 -20.59 -11.79
C GLY A 604 -22.18 -21.70 -12.85
N VAL A 605 -21.63 -22.85 -12.46
CA VAL A 605 -21.32 -23.99 -13.35
C VAL A 605 -21.72 -25.32 -12.68
N PRO A 606 -22.02 -26.38 -13.47
CA PRO A 606 -22.28 -27.69 -12.91
C PRO A 606 -21.14 -28.18 -12.01
N GLY A 607 -21.50 -28.83 -10.90
CA GLY A 607 -20.54 -29.31 -9.91
C GLY A 607 -19.95 -28.22 -9.01
N ALA A 608 -20.26 -26.93 -9.24
CA ALA A 608 -19.79 -25.73 -8.53
C ALA A 608 -18.27 -25.47 -8.59
N LEU A 609 -17.43 -26.50 -8.52
CA LEU A 609 -15.97 -26.45 -8.62
C LEU A 609 -15.35 -25.51 -7.57
N LEU A 610 -15.54 -25.87 -6.30
CA LEU A 610 -15.06 -25.11 -5.13
C LEU A 610 -13.54 -25.20 -5.00
N SER A 611 -12.86 -24.07 -4.86
CA SER A 611 -11.43 -24.04 -4.48
C SER A 611 -11.21 -23.15 -3.27
N LEU A 612 -10.22 -23.51 -2.45
CA LEU A 612 -9.79 -22.76 -1.27
C LEU A 612 -8.31 -22.46 -1.38
N GLY A 613 -7.91 -21.25 -1.02
CA GLY A 613 -6.53 -20.79 -1.08
C GLY A 613 -6.31 -19.61 -0.17
N ASP A 614 -5.12 -19.02 -0.27
CA ASP A 614 -4.78 -17.78 0.42
C ASP A 614 -5.09 -17.78 1.93
N PRO A 615 -4.52 -18.75 2.67
CA PRO A 615 -4.77 -18.83 4.11
C PRO A 615 -4.03 -17.71 4.85
N HIS A 616 -4.74 -17.00 5.72
CA HIS A 616 -4.24 -15.84 6.46
C HIS A 616 -4.29 -16.08 7.96
N ALA A 617 -3.17 -15.89 8.67
CA ALA A 617 -3.12 -15.92 10.13
C ALA A 617 -3.82 -14.72 10.77
N SER A 618 -3.72 -13.54 10.16
CA SER A 618 -4.48 -12.37 10.58
C SER A 618 -4.47 -11.30 9.49
N GLN A 619 -5.49 -10.44 9.52
CA GLN A 619 -5.64 -9.31 8.62
C GLN A 619 -6.44 -8.19 9.31
N GLY A 620 -6.17 -6.95 8.91
CA GLY A 620 -7.01 -5.79 9.21
C GLY A 620 -8.09 -5.57 8.14
N ASP A 621 -9.19 -4.94 8.53
CA ASP A 621 -10.15 -4.39 7.57
C ASP A 621 -9.43 -3.33 6.71
N SER A 622 -9.28 -3.60 5.40
CA SER A 622 -8.58 -2.86 4.31
C SER A 622 -7.46 -3.64 3.62
N GLU A 623 -6.81 -4.58 4.31
CA GLU A 623 -5.61 -5.26 3.78
C GLU A 623 -4.58 -4.27 3.19
N LEU A 624 -4.40 -3.15 3.90
CA LEU A 624 -3.81 -1.92 3.37
C LEU A 624 -2.53 -2.13 2.54
N CYS A 625 -1.63 -3.00 3.03
CA CYS A 625 -0.30 -3.14 2.45
C CYS A 625 -0.22 -4.01 1.18
N GLY A 626 -1.34 -4.64 0.80
CA GLY A 626 -1.41 -5.56 -0.34
C GLY A 626 -1.64 -7.02 0.06
N THR A 627 -1.32 -7.40 1.29
CA THR A 627 -1.40 -8.78 1.80
C THR A 627 -1.76 -8.82 3.28
N ALA A 628 -2.17 -9.99 3.75
CA ALA A 628 -2.37 -10.29 5.16
C ALA A 628 -1.07 -10.83 5.82
N ILE A 629 -1.17 -11.48 6.99
CA ILE A 629 -0.15 -12.44 7.42
C ILE A 629 -0.44 -13.77 6.70
N GLU A 630 0.13 -13.90 5.52
CA GLU A 630 0.09 -15.02 4.60
C GLU A 630 0.68 -16.27 5.23
N CYS A 631 -0.15 -17.24 5.63
CA CYS A 631 0.27 -18.36 6.48
C CYS A 631 -0.48 -19.64 6.11
N SER A 632 0.25 -20.67 5.67
CA SER A 632 -0.29 -21.98 5.30
C SER A 632 -1.15 -22.58 6.42
N MET A 633 -2.27 -23.22 6.06
CA MET A 633 -3.23 -23.74 7.04
C MET A 633 -3.85 -25.07 6.62
N THR A 634 -4.41 -25.77 7.58
CA THR A 634 -5.29 -26.91 7.34
C THR A 634 -6.66 -26.59 7.91
N ALA A 635 -7.70 -26.74 7.08
CA ALA A 635 -9.07 -26.46 7.45
C ALA A 635 -9.91 -27.73 7.52
N LEU A 636 -10.93 -27.71 8.36
CA LEU A 636 -12.05 -28.62 8.28
C LEU A 636 -13.27 -27.84 7.81
N ILE A 637 -13.81 -28.22 6.66
CA ILE A 637 -15.00 -27.61 6.07
C ILE A 637 -16.13 -28.61 5.89
N GLN A 638 -17.35 -28.10 5.78
CA GLN A 638 -18.53 -28.88 5.38
C GLN A 638 -19.30 -28.15 4.27
N PRO A 639 -19.18 -28.58 3.01
CA PRO A 639 -19.98 -28.08 1.90
C PRO A 639 -21.42 -28.62 1.96
N ILE A 640 -22.41 -27.75 1.81
CA ILE A 640 -23.83 -28.07 1.80
C ILE A 640 -24.47 -27.40 0.58
N LEU A 641 -25.07 -28.22 -0.27
CA LEU A 641 -25.81 -27.77 -1.45
C LEU A 641 -27.25 -27.42 -1.06
N HIS A 642 -27.66 -26.19 -1.39
CA HIS A 642 -29.03 -25.70 -1.32
C HIS A 642 -29.59 -25.53 -2.72
N ARG A 643 -30.65 -26.25 -3.06
CA ARG A 643 -31.23 -26.20 -4.41
C ARG A 643 -31.88 -24.85 -4.69
N ALA A 644 -31.91 -24.45 -5.95
CA ALA A 644 -32.59 -23.22 -6.39
C ALA A 644 -34.06 -23.17 -5.92
N SER A 645 -34.75 -24.31 -5.93
CA SER A 645 -36.14 -24.45 -5.42
C SER A 645 -36.27 -24.37 -3.90
N GLU A 646 -35.18 -24.52 -3.16
CA GLU A 646 -35.14 -24.55 -1.69
C GLU A 646 -34.67 -23.22 -1.10
N LYS A 647 -34.29 -22.24 -1.92
CA LYS A 647 -33.85 -20.92 -1.46
C LYS A 647 -34.94 -20.22 -0.65
N MET A 648 -34.74 -20.14 0.65
CA MET A 648 -35.64 -19.48 1.60
C MET A 648 -34.85 -18.64 2.61
N GLY A 649 -35.56 -17.79 3.37
CA GLY A 649 -34.94 -16.93 4.38
C GLY A 649 -33.81 -16.06 3.80
N HIS A 650 -32.66 -16.09 4.46
CA HIS A 650 -31.49 -15.25 4.13
C HIS A 650 -30.79 -15.61 2.81
N ILE A 651 -31.08 -16.77 2.20
CA ILE A 651 -30.54 -17.16 0.88
C ILE A 651 -31.55 -17.01 -0.27
N ARG A 652 -32.75 -16.48 0.00
CA ARG A 652 -33.88 -16.40 -0.96
C ARG A 652 -33.51 -15.72 -2.28
N ASP A 653 -32.79 -14.60 -2.21
CA ASP A 653 -32.45 -13.75 -3.36
C ASP A 653 -30.93 -13.50 -3.44
N LEU A 654 -30.14 -14.57 -3.26
CA LEU A 654 -28.69 -14.49 -3.21
C LEU A 654 -28.06 -14.69 -4.60
N ASP A 655 -27.36 -13.66 -5.08
CA ASP A 655 -26.54 -13.66 -6.30
C ASP A 655 -25.10 -13.14 -6.04
N TYR A 656 -24.72 -13.02 -4.77
CA TYR A 656 -23.44 -12.53 -4.28
C TYR A 656 -22.97 -13.36 -3.07
N PRO A 657 -21.70 -13.26 -2.63
CA PRO A 657 -21.23 -13.92 -1.41
C PRO A 657 -21.93 -13.38 -0.17
N LEU A 658 -22.49 -14.25 0.66
CA LEU A 658 -23.04 -13.90 1.97
C LEU A 658 -22.30 -14.71 3.04
N LEU A 659 -21.87 -14.05 4.10
CA LEU A 659 -21.29 -14.73 5.26
C LEU A 659 -22.26 -14.65 6.44
N GLU A 660 -22.43 -15.76 7.13
CA GLU A 660 -23.23 -15.86 8.35
C GLU A 660 -22.33 -16.30 9.51
N THR A 661 -22.40 -15.58 10.62
CA THR A 661 -21.81 -15.96 11.91
C THR A 661 -22.93 -16.32 12.89
N SER A 662 -22.55 -16.70 14.12
CA SER A 662 -23.53 -16.93 15.19
C SER A 662 -24.41 -15.71 15.49
N ASP A 663 -23.89 -14.50 15.25
CA ASP A 663 -24.46 -13.23 15.72
C ASP A 663 -24.70 -12.18 14.63
N ALA A 664 -24.26 -12.41 13.39
CA ALA A 664 -24.40 -11.44 12.30
C ALA A 664 -24.56 -12.09 10.92
N TRP A 665 -25.10 -11.32 9.98
CA TRP A 665 -24.91 -11.50 8.55
C TRP A 665 -23.94 -10.45 8.05
N VAL A 666 -22.99 -10.86 7.21
CA VAL A 666 -22.01 -9.97 6.57
C VAL A 666 -22.20 -10.04 5.06
N ILE A 667 -22.54 -8.89 4.48
CA ILE A 667 -22.86 -8.73 3.06
C ILE A 667 -21.71 -8.04 2.36
N PHE A 668 -21.27 -8.58 1.23
CA PHE A 668 -20.11 -8.10 0.48
C PHE A 668 -20.54 -7.24 -0.72
N GLY A 669 -20.11 -5.98 -0.72
CA GLY A 669 -20.14 -5.07 -1.86
C GLY A 669 -18.77 -4.95 -2.51
N PHE A 670 -18.75 -4.80 -3.84
CA PHE A 670 -17.53 -4.62 -4.62
C PHE A 670 -17.64 -3.42 -5.57
N SER A 671 -16.51 -2.88 -6.04
CA SER A 671 -16.50 -1.81 -7.04
C SER A 671 -17.38 -2.16 -8.25
N HIS A 672 -17.33 -3.42 -8.68
CA HIS A 672 -18.23 -4.02 -9.66
C HIS A 672 -18.81 -5.34 -9.13
N PRO A 673 -20.13 -5.43 -8.87
CA PRO A 673 -20.77 -6.63 -8.31
C PRO A 673 -20.49 -7.92 -9.09
N ASN A 674 -20.52 -7.85 -10.42
CA ASN A 674 -20.09 -8.92 -11.32
C ASN A 674 -19.17 -8.34 -12.40
N TYR A 675 -17.92 -8.07 -12.02
CA TYR A 675 -16.94 -7.41 -12.89
C TYR A 675 -16.73 -8.13 -14.23
N LEU A 676 -16.70 -9.48 -14.24
CA LEU A 676 -16.56 -10.27 -15.47
C LEU A 676 -17.70 -10.01 -16.46
N LYS A 677 -18.92 -9.84 -15.97
CA LYS A 677 -20.08 -9.54 -16.82
C LYS A 677 -20.17 -8.06 -17.18
N GLU A 678 -19.93 -7.17 -16.21
CA GLU A 678 -20.12 -5.72 -16.36
C GLU A 678 -19.05 -5.06 -17.25
N LEU A 679 -17.81 -5.55 -17.17
CA LEU A 679 -16.67 -4.99 -17.91
C LEU A 679 -16.38 -5.73 -19.22
N GLY A 680 -17.03 -6.87 -19.46
CA GLY A 680 -16.94 -7.60 -20.73
C GLY A 680 -15.60 -8.30 -20.95
N SER A 681 -15.14 -8.37 -22.20
CA SER A 681 -13.95 -9.16 -22.57
C SER A 681 -12.65 -8.65 -21.94
N SER A 682 -12.54 -7.35 -21.65
CA SER A 682 -11.38 -6.72 -21.01
C SER A 682 -11.48 -6.70 -19.47
N ALA A 683 -12.46 -7.38 -18.87
CA ALA A 683 -12.76 -7.27 -17.45
C ALA A 683 -11.56 -7.51 -16.52
N GLN A 684 -10.74 -8.52 -16.83
CA GLN A 684 -9.58 -8.90 -16.01
C GLN A 684 -8.41 -7.91 -16.10
N SER A 685 -8.44 -6.96 -17.04
CA SER A 685 -7.47 -5.85 -17.12
C SER A 685 -8.09 -4.53 -16.61
N ASP A 686 -9.33 -4.25 -17.02
CA ASP A 686 -9.99 -2.98 -16.72
C ASP A 686 -10.38 -2.82 -15.25
N ILE A 687 -10.55 -3.93 -14.53
CA ILE A 687 -10.94 -3.89 -13.12
C ILE A 687 -9.93 -3.14 -12.25
N TYR A 688 -8.64 -3.26 -12.55
CA TYR A 688 -7.55 -2.59 -11.83
C TYR A 688 -7.50 -1.07 -12.08
N LYS A 689 -8.12 -0.59 -13.17
CA LYS A 689 -8.26 0.83 -13.49
C LYS A 689 -9.53 1.47 -12.92
N LYS A 690 -10.48 0.63 -12.50
CA LYS A 690 -11.85 1.03 -12.13
C LYS A 690 -12.16 0.75 -10.65
N SER A 691 -11.14 0.46 -9.86
CA SER A 691 -11.24 0.27 -8.42
C SER A 691 -11.79 1.51 -7.72
N SER A 692 -12.78 1.33 -6.84
CA SER A 692 -13.42 2.44 -6.11
C SER A 692 -14.14 1.97 -4.85
N ILE A 693 -13.82 2.61 -3.73
CA ILE A 693 -14.53 2.41 -2.44
C ILE A 693 -15.95 2.97 -2.54
N ASP A 694 -16.16 4.09 -3.25
CA ASP A 694 -17.48 4.69 -3.42
C ASP A 694 -18.44 3.75 -4.17
N LEU A 695 -17.95 3.08 -5.21
CA LEU A 695 -18.72 2.08 -5.93
C LEU A 695 -18.99 0.84 -5.07
N ALA A 696 -17.98 0.36 -4.34
CA ALA A 696 -18.12 -0.78 -3.42
C ALA A 696 -19.13 -0.51 -2.30
N MET A 697 -19.11 0.69 -1.73
CA MET A 697 -20.07 1.15 -0.72
C MET A 697 -21.49 1.21 -1.31
N ARG A 698 -21.67 1.70 -2.53
CA ARG A 698 -22.97 1.70 -3.23
C ARG A 698 -23.49 0.29 -3.47
N ASP A 699 -22.62 -0.64 -3.85
CA ASP A 699 -22.98 -2.04 -4.03
C ASP A 699 -23.36 -2.70 -2.70
N ALA A 700 -22.56 -2.52 -1.65
CA ALA A 700 -22.84 -3.02 -0.30
C ALA A 700 -24.21 -2.50 0.19
N PHE A 701 -24.49 -1.20 0.03
CA PHE A 701 -25.79 -0.61 0.33
C PHE A 701 -26.93 -1.29 -0.44
N ARG A 702 -26.80 -1.44 -1.77
CA ARG A 702 -27.85 -2.03 -2.60
C ARG A 702 -28.15 -3.47 -2.19
N LYS A 703 -27.10 -4.25 -1.91
CA LYS A 703 -27.19 -5.65 -1.48
C LYS A 703 -27.78 -5.77 -0.07
N ALA A 704 -27.35 -4.94 0.86
CA ALA A 704 -27.87 -4.91 2.23
C ALA A 704 -29.33 -4.47 2.29
N ARG A 705 -29.71 -3.44 1.53
CA ARG A 705 -31.10 -3.03 1.34
C ARG A 705 -31.92 -4.19 0.76
N ARG A 706 -31.44 -4.83 -0.32
CA ARG A 706 -32.13 -5.99 -0.92
C ARG A 706 -32.28 -7.14 0.06
N PHE A 707 -31.27 -7.40 0.89
CA PHE A 707 -31.31 -8.44 1.91
C PHE A 707 -32.37 -8.14 2.99
N LEU A 708 -32.38 -6.93 3.53
CA LEU A 708 -33.38 -6.54 4.53
C LEU A 708 -34.81 -6.62 3.99
N MET A 709 -35.01 -6.20 2.74
CA MET A 709 -36.33 -6.27 2.10
C MET A 709 -36.78 -7.69 1.79
N THR A 710 -35.87 -8.56 1.32
CA THR A 710 -36.24 -9.90 0.84
C THR A 710 -36.15 -10.99 1.90
N ALA A 711 -35.27 -10.85 2.89
CA ALA A 711 -35.04 -11.86 3.93
C ALA A 711 -35.61 -11.46 5.30
N CYS A 712 -35.76 -10.16 5.56
CA CYS A 712 -36.25 -9.64 6.84
C CYS A 712 -37.61 -8.93 6.72
N ASP A 713 -38.24 -8.99 5.54
CA ASP A 713 -39.58 -8.46 5.23
C ASP A 713 -39.79 -6.97 5.59
N LEU A 714 -38.73 -6.15 5.52
CA LEU A 714 -38.80 -4.69 5.69
C LEU A 714 -39.19 -4.00 4.38
N ASP A 715 -39.87 -2.85 4.46
CA ASP A 715 -39.99 -1.97 3.30
C ASP A 715 -38.67 -1.21 3.01
N GLU A 716 -38.61 -0.51 1.88
CA GLU A 716 -37.39 0.19 1.47
C GLU A 716 -37.01 1.34 2.43
N ASP A 717 -38.00 2.09 2.94
CA ASP A 717 -37.77 3.23 3.83
C ASP A 717 -37.32 2.74 5.21
N GLU A 718 -37.92 1.67 5.73
CA GLU A 718 -37.52 0.96 6.93
C GLU A 718 -36.10 0.41 6.81
N ALA A 719 -35.78 -0.25 5.68
CA ALA A 719 -34.46 -0.78 5.42
C ALA A 719 -33.40 0.33 5.39
N ILE A 720 -33.65 1.45 4.71
CA ILE A 720 -32.72 2.59 4.66
C ILE A 720 -32.53 3.19 6.06
N SER A 721 -33.60 3.34 6.83
CA SER A 721 -33.54 3.84 8.20
C SER A 721 -32.66 2.92 9.07
N LEU A 722 -32.92 1.61 9.05
CA LEU A 722 -32.15 0.62 9.81
C LEU A 722 -30.68 0.59 9.38
N LEU A 723 -30.40 0.59 8.08
CA LEU A 723 -29.04 0.62 7.54
C LEU A 723 -28.25 1.84 8.04
N SER A 724 -28.93 2.96 8.28
CA SER A 724 -28.28 4.21 8.68
C SER A 724 -27.97 4.29 10.18
N VAL A 725 -28.65 3.50 11.01
CA VAL A 725 -28.57 3.64 12.49
C VAL A 725 -28.17 2.35 13.22
N GLY A 726 -28.21 1.20 12.56
CA GLY A 726 -27.97 -0.11 13.18
C GLY A 726 -27.13 -1.08 12.35
N VAL A 727 -26.60 -0.66 11.20
CA VAL A 727 -25.73 -1.49 10.35
C VAL A 727 -24.40 -0.80 10.16
N ASP A 728 -23.32 -1.53 10.42
CA ASP A 728 -21.97 -1.02 10.24
C ASP A 728 -21.44 -1.37 8.84
N PHE A 729 -20.90 -0.37 8.15
CA PHE A 729 -20.19 -0.56 6.89
C PHE A 729 -18.69 -0.40 7.11
N GLY A 730 -17.91 -1.41 6.71
CA GLY A 730 -16.46 -1.44 6.84
C GLY A 730 -15.79 -1.70 5.50
N ILE A 731 -14.55 -1.23 5.35
CA ILE A 731 -13.73 -1.57 4.18
C ILE A 731 -13.24 -3.00 4.36
N THR A 732 -13.43 -3.85 3.35
CA THR A 732 -12.92 -5.23 3.37
C THR A 732 -11.47 -5.24 2.94
N GLN A 733 -11.21 -4.81 1.69
CA GLN A 733 -9.88 -4.68 1.09
C GLN A 733 -9.86 -3.58 0.02
N VAL A 734 -8.67 -3.04 -0.24
CA VAL A 734 -8.42 -2.00 -1.27
C VAL A 734 -7.22 -2.33 -2.16
N VAL A 735 -6.97 -3.61 -2.41
CA VAL A 735 -5.72 -4.08 -3.05
C VAL A 735 -5.91 -5.14 -4.14
N ASN A 736 -7.16 -5.56 -4.40
CA ASN A 736 -7.47 -6.67 -5.32
C ASN A 736 -8.07 -6.24 -6.67
N GLY A 737 -7.92 -4.98 -7.07
CA GLY A 737 -8.59 -4.43 -8.26
C GLY A 737 -10.09 -4.23 -8.05
N ASN A 738 -10.86 -5.28 -7.74
CA ASN A 738 -12.27 -5.15 -7.35
C ASN A 738 -12.37 -4.90 -5.83
N TRP A 739 -12.22 -3.65 -5.40
CA TRP A 739 -12.20 -3.29 -3.97
C TRP A 739 -13.50 -3.63 -3.26
N GLY A 740 -13.41 -3.96 -1.98
CA GLY A 740 -14.50 -4.51 -1.19
C GLY A 740 -14.94 -3.62 -0.01
N VAL A 741 -16.24 -3.54 0.20
CA VAL A 741 -16.89 -3.00 1.42
C VAL A 741 -17.85 -4.05 1.95
N HIS A 742 -17.91 -4.25 3.27
CA HIS A 742 -18.84 -5.18 3.90
C HIS A 742 -19.85 -4.44 4.78
N ALA A 743 -21.09 -4.90 4.79
CA ALA A 743 -22.13 -4.46 5.71
C ALA A 743 -22.39 -5.53 6.77
N ILE A 744 -22.35 -5.17 8.05
CA ILE A 744 -22.55 -6.09 9.18
C ILE A 744 -23.93 -5.84 9.78
N ILE A 745 -24.83 -6.79 9.60
CA ILE A 745 -26.20 -6.75 10.14
C ILE A 745 -26.27 -7.71 11.32
N ARG A 746 -26.38 -7.17 12.54
CA ARG A 746 -26.47 -7.98 13.77
C ARG A 746 -27.83 -8.67 13.85
N LYS A 747 -27.83 -9.98 14.15
CA LYS A 747 -29.06 -10.78 14.28
C LYS A 747 -29.96 -10.30 15.42
N GLU A 748 -29.38 -9.78 16.49
CA GLU A 748 -30.10 -9.27 17.67
C GLU A 748 -30.99 -8.04 17.39
N LEU A 749 -30.80 -7.37 16.25
CA LEU A 749 -31.68 -6.28 15.81
C LEU A 749 -33.10 -6.78 15.52
N PHE A 750 -33.25 -8.08 15.20
CA PHE A 750 -34.52 -8.72 14.90
C PHE A 750 -34.98 -9.51 16.13
N THR A 751 -35.90 -8.93 16.89
CA THR A 751 -36.32 -9.43 18.22
C THR A 751 -37.50 -10.41 18.19
N ALA A 752 -38.02 -10.70 16.99
CA ALA A 752 -39.21 -11.53 16.79
C ALA A 752 -38.88 -13.02 16.60
#